data_AF-A0A7Y9XLB8-F1
#
_entry.id   AF-A0A7Y9XLB8-F1
#
_cell.length_a   1.000
_cell.length_b   1.000
_cell.length_c   1.000
_cell.angle_alpha   90.00
_cell.angle_beta   90.00
_cell.angle_gamma   90.00
#
_symmetry.space_group_name_H-M   'P 1'
#
loop_
_entity.id
_entity.type
_entity.pdbx_description
1 polymer ?
#
loop_
_entity_poly.entity_id
_entity_poly.type
_entity_poly.pdbx_seq_one_letter_code
_entity_poly.pdbx_strand_id
1 'polypeptide(L)'
;MARRARRGAFLNDPQWYKDAIIYQVHVKSFFDANNDGIGDFPGLIEKLDYIADLGVNTLWLLPFYPSPRRDDGYDIAEYRDVHPDYGTMADARRFIAEAHKRGLRVITELVINHTSDQHPWFQRARAAKPGSKARDFYVWSDTDQKYDGTRIIFLDTEKSNWSWDAEAGQYYWHRFYSHQPDLNFDNPQVLKEVLAVMRFWLDMGVDGLRLDAIPYLIERDGTNNENLPETHEVLKKIRAELDAHYPDRMLLAEANQWPEDTQLYFGGHDGGPGDECHMAFHFPLMPRMYMAIAQEDRFPITDILRQTPEIPENCQWAIFLRNHDELTLEMVTDHERDYLWNYYAADRRARINLGIRRRLAPLVERDRRRVELLNSLLLSMPGTPTLYYGDEIGMGDNIFLGDRDGVRTPMQWSPDRNGGFSRADPASLVLPPVMDPLYGFQSVNVETQARDPHSLLNWTRRMLSIRKQHKAFGRGTLKMLMPNNRRVLAYLREATDAEGNPELILCVANLSRAAQAVELELSAHDGKVPVEMVGGSSFPPIGQLNYLLTLPPYGFYWFLLAEEAQMPSWHVSPVDRMPELTTLVIKNQLGELLQLPARATLEQESLPAYLPKRRWFSGQREDLRQVELLYAIPFGGADELYVLSEVEVSRASGATEHYQVPLGFVGEHEAGSSVPQQLALARLRRGRQVGLLTDGFTLSGFVRHVMRHLSERSVLGWQGSEIQFVPTPRLEALGDLSNADVQLISAEQSNSSAIIAEQAVLKLIRRVLPGIHPEAEIGGYLTAAGFEHIAPLLGEVRRVDEQGVPHTLMILQGYLNNQGDAWQWTQNNLERAIRDELAGGHSDQENQHSALAELESFAGLLGQRLGEMHMALGQASDNPDFGYRQTGEADVAEWSQNIAVQVREALKVVAEGRGHLPGEAANQADWLAARHDSIIALVDDLARRSAGGIRMRVHGDLHLGQVLVVQGDAYLIDFEGEPTRTLDERRAFYSPLKDVAGMLRSFDYAAAMAMRSAQSADVTPEAEHARQHIAGLYRSQARTAFNEAYRLAAADLPHAWHDREGEVAALALFCIEKAAYEILYEARYRPDWLEVPVQGLIELTKYLLGSGKR
;
A
#
# COMPACT_ATOMS: atom_id res chain seq x y z
N MET A 1 -17.91 -45.96 18.51
CA MET A 1 -17.38 -45.91 17.13
C MET A 1 -17.17 -44.44 16.80
N ALA A 2 -15.92 -43.98 16.77
CA ALA A 2 -15.57 -42.60 16.45
C ALA A 2 -15.98 -42.30 15.00
N ARG A 3 -16.84 -41.30 14.81
CA ARG A 3 -17.30 -40.85 13.50
C ARG A 3 -16.09 -40.23 12.78
N ARG A 4 -15.75 -40.78 11.62
CA ARG A 4 -14.63 -40.36 10.75
C ARG A 4 -14.73 -38.85 10.50
N ALA A 5 -13.72 -38.08 10.91
CA ALA A 5 -13.65 -36.63 10.69
C ALA A 5 -13.83 -36.31 9.20
N ARG A 6 -14.82 -35.47 8.87
CA ARG A 6 -14.95 -34.87 7.54
C ARG A 6 -13.69 -34.01 7.31
N ARG A 7 -13.08 -34.07 6.12
CA ARG A 7 -12.04 -33.11 5.70
C ARG A 7 -12.58 -31.69 5.94
N GLY A 8 -11.95 -30.93 6.84
CA GLY A 8 -12.43 -29.61 7.27
C GLY A 8 -12.42 -28.61 6.11
N ALA A 9 -13.47 -27.80 6.00
CA ALA A 9 -13.56 -26.68 5.06
C ALA A 9 -12.66 -25.50 5.46
N PHE A 10 -12.10 -25.50 6.67
CA PHE A 10 -11.29 -24.45 7.24
C PHE A 10 -9.87 -24.92 7.59
N LEU A 11 -8.92 -23.98 7.61
CA LEU A 11 -7.58 -24.19 8.15
C LEU A 11 -7.65 -24.69 9.60
N ASN A 12 -6.78 -25.63 9.96
CA ASN A 12 -6.63 -26.18 11.31
C ASN A 12 -5.95 -25.18 12.27
N ASP A 13 -6.40 -23.92 12.31
CA ASP A 13 -5.93 -22.92 13.27
C ASP A 13 -6.91 -22.84 14.46
N PRO A 14 -6.52 -23.29 15.67
CA PRO A 14 -7.37 -23.19 16.86
C PRO A 14 -7.60 -21.73 17.30
N GLN A 15 -6.79 -20.77 16.84
CA GLN A 15 -6.91 -19.34 17.17
C GLN A 15 -7.51 -18.49 16.05
N TRP A 16 -8.26 -19.12 15.14
CA TRP A 16 -8.85 -18.45 13.97
C TRP A 16 -9.62 -17.17 14.30
N TYR A 17 -10.22 -17.12 15.49
CA TYR A 17 -11.01 -15.99 15.97
C TYR A 17 -10.20 -14.70 16.08
N LYS A 18 -8.87 -14.76 16.21
CA LYS A 18 -8.00 -13.58 16.21
C LYS A 18 -7.95 -12.85 14.88
N ASP A 19 -8.18 -13.57 13.79
CA ASP A 19 -8.21 -13.04 12.43
C ASP A 19 -9.64 -12.90 11.90
N ALA A 20 -10.64 -13.10 12.77
CA ALA A 20 -12.02 -12.98 12.36
C ALA A 20 -12.38 -11.53 12.04
N ILE A 21 -13.41 -11.38 11.21
CA ILE A 21 -14.19 -10.17 11.03
C ILE A 21 -15.63 -10.63 11.21
N ILE A 22 -16.22 -10.28 12.36
CA ILE A 22 -17.51 -10.77 12.79
C ILE A 22 -18.60 -9.84 12.24
N TYR A 23 -19.66 -10.41 11.69
CA TYR A 23 -20.86 -9.69 11.28
C TYR A 23 -22.04 -10.16 12.11
N GLN A 24 -22.53 -9.28 13.00
CA GLN A 24 -23.69 -9.53 13.83
C GLN A 24 -24.97 -9.34 13.00
N VAL A 25 -25.76 -10.40 12.88
CA VAL A 25 -26.98 -10.43 12.07
C VAL A 25 -28.17 -11.01 12.84
N HIS A 26 -29.34 -10.44 12.61
CA HIS A 26 -30.60 -10.96 13.12
C HIS A 26 -31.39 -11.66 12.00
N VAL A 27 -31.64 -12.96 12.13
CA VAL A 27 -32.43 -13.73 11.13
C VAL A 27 -33.76 -13.04 10.83
N LYS A 28 -34.49 -12.65 11.88
CA LYS A 28 -35.77 -11.90 11.86
C LYS A 28 -35.80 -10.70 10.93
N SER A 29 -34.69 -9.97 10.80
CA SER A 29 -34.65 -8.67 10.14
C SER A 29 -33.73 -8.63 8.92
N PHE A 30 -33.14 -9.75 8.51
CA PHE A 30 -32.16 -9.73 7.41
C PHE A 30 -32.78 -9.92 6.03
N PHE A 31 -33.50 -11.01 5.79
CA PHE A 31 -34.23 -11.21 4.52
C PHE A 31 -35.34 -12.26 4.69
N ASP A 32 -36.52 -11.96 4.16
CA ASP A 32 -37.71 -12.81 4.20
C ASP A 32 -37.92 -13.47 2.82
N ALA A 33 -37.67 -14.78 2.74
CA ALA A 33 -37.81 -15.54 1.50
C ALA A 33 -39.24 -16.04 1.25
N ASN A 34 -40.00 -16.30 2.32
CA ASN A 34 -41.32 -16.89 2.24
C ASN A 34 -42.45 -15.83 2.07
N ASN A 35 -42.13 -14.55 2.30
CA ASN A 35 -42.99 -13.36 2.22
C ASN A 35 -44.10 -13.30 3.29
N ASP A 36 -43.86 -13.79 4.49
CA ASP A 36 -44.76 -13.66 5.65
C ASP A 36 -44.52 -12.37 6.46
N GLY A 37 -43.45 -11.63 6.17
CA GLY A 37 -43.07 -10.38 6.82
C GLY A 37 -41.96 -10.54 7.87
N ILE A 38 -41.42 -11.75 8.05
CA ILE A 38 -40.36 -12.07 9.02
C ILE A 38 -39.18 -12.71 8.28
N GLY A 39 -37.96 -12.31 8.61
CA GLY A 39 -36.77 -12.89 8.01
C GLY A 39 -36.52 -14.31 8.51
N ASP A 40 -36.01 -15.18 7.62
CA ASP A 40 -35.90 -16.62 7.86
C ASP A 40 -34.54 -17.19 7.40
N PHE A 41 -34.22 -18.44 7.79
CA PHE A 41 -32.96 -19.09 7.39
C PHE A 41 -32.81 -19.26 5.87
N PRO A 42 -33.84 -19.70 5.11
CA PRO A 42 -33.79 -19.70 3.65
C PRO A 42 -33.40 -18.33 3.07
N GLY A 43 -33.96 -17.25 3.61
CA GLY A 43 -33.64 -15.90 3.18
C GLY A 43 -32.22 -15.48 3.55
N LEU A 44 -31.75 -15.82 4.75
CA LEU A 44 -30.35 -15.59 5.13
C LEU A 44 -29.37 -16.36 4.22
N ILE A 45 -29.72 -17.59 3.81
CA ILE A 45 -28.94 -18.37 2.84
C ILE A 45 -28.83 -17.65 1.50
N GLU A 46 -29.91 -17.05 1.00
CA GLU A 46 -29.90 -16.27 -0.26
C GLU A 46 -29.00 -15.04 -0.20
N LYS A 47 -28.68 -14.54 1.00
CA LYS A 47 -27.85 -13.34 1.21
C LYS A 47 -26.43 -13.67 1.66
N LEU A 48 -26.04 -14.94 1.76
CA LEU A 48 -24.67 -15.33 2.13
C LEU A 48 -23.62 -14.82 1.14
N ASP A 49 -23.95 -14.71 -0.15
CA ASP A 49 -23.02 -14.17 -1.16
C ASP A 49 -22.71 -12.70 -0.88
N TYR A 50 -23.72 -11.88 -0.53
CA TYR A 50 -23.51 -10.48 -0.11
C TYR A 50 -22.57 -10.38 1.10
N ILE A 51 -22.77 -11.25 2.09
CA ILE A 51 -21.95 -11.27 3.31
C ILE A 51 -20.51 -11.67 2.97
N ALA A 52 -20.31 -12.71 2.17
CA ALA A 52 -18.97 -13.11 1.74
C ALA A 52 -18.27 -11.98 0.95
N ASP A 53 -19.00 -11.34 0.02
CA ASP A 53 -18.50 -10.22 -0.80
C ASP A 53 -18.25 -8.93 0.02
N LEU A 54 -18.88 -8.78 1.19
CA LEU A 54 -18.54 -7.71 2.12
C LEU A 54 -17.10 -7.86 2.64
N GLY A 55 -16.57 -9.07 2.66
CA GLY A 55 -15.22 -9.37 3.15
C GLY A 55 -15.19 -9.86 4.60
N VAL A 56 -16.35 -10.12 5.23
CA VAL A 56 -16.41 -10.74 6.57
C VAL A 56 -16.16 -12.25 6.46
N ASN A 57 -15.74 -12.89 7.56
CA ASN A 57 -15.44 -14.33 7.57
C ASN A 57 -16.15 -15.10 8.69
N THR A 58 -16.92 -14.40 9.53
CA THR A 58 -17.60 -14.98 10.69
C THR A 58 -18.94 -14.29 10.87
N LEU A 59 -20.01 -15.07 11.02
CA LEU A 59 -21.36 -14.61 11.31
C LEU A 59 -21.68 -14.84 12.77
N TRP A 60 -22.19 -13.82 13.45
CA TRP A 60 -22.79 -13.97 14.76
C TRP A 60 -24.30 -13.81 14.64
N LEU A 61 -25.02 -14.90 14.89
CA LEU A 61 -26.47 -14.91 14.90
C LEU A 61 -27.00 -14.58 16.29
N LEU A 62 -27.91 -13.61 16.33
CA LEU A 62 -28.81 -13.36 17.47
C LEU A 62 -29.73 -14.56 17.74
N PRO A 63 -30.40 -14.63 18.91
CA PRO A 63 -31.20 -15.80 19.27
C PRO A 63 -32.25 -16.15 18.19
N PHE A 64 -32.22 -17.38 17.73
CA PHE A 64 -33.19 -17.93 16.75
C PHE A 64 -34.01 -19.08 17.33
N TYR A 65 -33.94 -19.30 18.63
CA TYR A 65 -34.59 -20.37 19.38
C TYR A 65 -36.09 -20.07 19.55
N PRO A 66 -36.96 -21.09 19.74
CA PRO A 66 -38.33 -20.88 20.17
C PRO A 66 -38.38 -20.03 21.44
N SER A 67 -39.18 -18.98 21.38
CA SER A 67 -39.25 -17.92 22.38
C SER A 67 -40.58 -17.18 22.19
N PRO A 68 -41.21 -16.65 23.26
CA PRO A 68 -42.33 -15.74 23.11
C PRO A 68 -41.90 -14.34 22.62
N ARG A 69 -40.59 -14.11 22.44
CA ARG A 69 -39.96 -12.87 21.95
C ARG A 69 -40.33 -11.63 22.77
N ARG A 70 -40.45 -11.78 24.10
CA ARG A 70 -40.69 -10.65 25.00
C ARG A 70 -39.41 -9.88 25.29
N ASP A 71 -38.26 -10.51 25.08
CA ASP A 71 -36.94 -9.86 24.96
C ASP A 71 -36.26 -10.28 23.64
N ASP A 72 -37.05 -10.26 22.57
CA ASP A 72 -36.61 -10.51 21.20
C ASP A 72 -35.84 -11.82 20.95
N GLY A 73 -36.13 -12.86 21.75
CA GLY A 73 -35.52 -14.18 21.61
C GLY A 73 -34.51 -14.54 22.70
N TYR A 74 -34.08 -13.57 23.53
CA TYR A 74 -33.23 -13.85 24.70
C TYR A 74 -34.00 -14.58 25.81
N ASP A 75 -35.31 -14.44 25.85
CA ASP A 75 -36.21 -15.27 26.64
C ASP A 75 -36.46 -16.62 25.96
N ILE A 76 -35.51 -17.56 26.06
CA ILE A 76 -35.55 -18.87 25.37
C ILE A 76 -36.55 -19.83 26.04
N ALA A 77 -37.46 -20.40 25.25
CA ALA A 77 -38.44 -21.41 25.68
C ALA A 77 -38.06 -22.86 25.29
N GLU A 78 -37.19 -23.05 24.30
CA GLU A 78 -36.59 -24.35 23.96
C GLU A 78 -35.21 -24.13 23.32
N TYR A 79 -34.16 -24.71 23.90
CA TYR A 79 -32.78 -24.49 23.45
C TYR A 79 -32.35 -25.31 22.24
N ARG A 80 -33.02 -26.44 21.96
CA ARG A 80 -32.60 -27.42 20.94
C ARG A 80 -33.49 -27.44 19.71
N ASP A 81 -34.22 -26.35 19.46
CA ASP A 81 -35.03 -26.19 18.27
C ASP A 81 -34.86 -24.78 17.66
N VAL A 82 -35.48 -24.55 16.51
CA VAL A 82 -35.52 -23.28 15.79
C VAL A 82 -36.92 -22.67 15.94
N HIS A 83 -37.01 -21.36 16.13
CA HIS A 83 -38.29 -20.66 16.17
C HIS A 83 -39.05 -20.89 14.85
N PRO A 84 -40.35 -21.24 14.88
CA PRO A 84 -41.12 -21.55 13.66
C PRO A 84 -41.06 -20.47 12.58
N ASP A 85 -41.13 -19.19 12.97
CA ASP A 85 -41.00 -18.04 12.05
C ASP A 85 -39.67 -18.00 11.28
N TYR A 86 -38.59 -18.60 11.80
CA TYR A 86 -37.27 -18.57 11.17
C TYR A 86 -37.01 -19.80 10.28
N GLY A 87 -37.94 -20.77 10.26
CA GLY A 87 -37.85 -22.01 9.52
C GLY A 87 -37.67 -23.22 10.42
N THR A 88 -36.98 -24.24 9.92
CA THR A 88 -36.82 -25.52 10.61
C THR A 88 -35.38 -25.80 11.02
N MET A 89 -35.21 -26.81 11.87
CA MET A 89 -33.90 -27.37 12.19
C MET A 89 -33.13 -27.87 10.95
N ALA A 90 -33.82 -28.25 9.86
CA ALA A 90 -33.17 -28.61 8.61
C ALA A 90 -32.59 -27.38 7.89
N ASP A 91 -33.28 -26.24 7.96
CA ASP A 91 -32.84 -24.98 7.37
C ASP A 91 -31.63 -24.42 8.12
N ALA A 92 -31.62 -24.47 9.46
CA ALA A 92 -30.44 -24.09 10.26
C ALA A 92 -29.20 -24.93 9.91
N ARG A 93 -29.36 -26.26 9.78
CA ARG A 93 -28.26 -27.15 9.33
C ARG A 93 -27.78 -26.81 7.91
N ARG A 94 -28.72 -26.51 7.01
CA ARG A 94 -28.39 -26.09 5.64
C ARG A 94 -27.65 -24.77 5.64
N PHE A 95 -28.08 -23.81 6.44
CA PHE A 95 -27.42 -22.51 6.61
C PHE A 95 -25.97 -22.67 7.06
N ILE A 96 -25.71 -23.45 8.13
CA ILE A 96 -24.34 -23.70 8.60
C ILE A 96 -23.47 -24.29 7.48
N ALA A 97 -24.00 -25.29 6.75
CA ALA A 97 -23.27 -25.90 5.64
C ALA A 97 -22.98 -24.93 4.47
N GLU A 98 -23.94 -24.08 4.11
CA GLU A 98 -23.79 -23.08 3.04
C GLU A 98 -22.86 -21.91 3.44
N ALA A 99 -22.87 -21.52 4.71
CA ALA A 99 -21.92 -20.56 5.28
C ALA A 99 -20.49 -21.13 5.22
N HIS A 100 -20.31 -22.37 5.71
CA HIS A 100 -19.00 -23.06 5.66
C HIS A 100 -18.46 -23.22 4.25
N LYS A 101 -19.33 -23.50 3.27
CA LYS A 101 -18.95 -23.60 1.85
C LYS A 101 -18.35 -22.31 1.29
N ARG A 102 -18.71 -21.16 1.88
CA ARG A 102 -18.22 -19.81 1.51
C ARG A 102 -17.08 -19.33 2.40
N GLY A 103 -16.56 -20.20 3.28
CA GLY A 103 -15.53 -19.80 4.24
C GLY A 103 -16.04 -18.89 5.36
N LEU A 104 -17.35 -18.90 5.64
CA LEU A 104 -17.96 -18.16 6.74
C LEU A 104 -18.17 -19.09 7.94
N ARG A 105 -17.56 -18.77 9.08
CA ARG A 105 -17.85 -19.45 10.36
C ARG A 105 -19.12 -18.92 10.99
N VAL A 106 -19.75 -19.70 11.86
CA VAL A 106 -21.02 -19.35 12.51
C VAL A 106 -20.87 -19.38 14.04
N ILE A 107 -21.17 -18.26 14.67
CA ILE A 107 -21.31 -18.08 16.11
C ILE A 107 -22.80 -17.93 16.43
N THR A 108 -23.27 -18.59 17.47
CA THR A 108 -24.65 -18.45 17.96
C THR A 108 -24.66 -18.02 19.42
N GLU A 109 -25.80 -17.50 19.88
CA GLU A 109 -25.99 -17.19 21.29
C GLU A 109 -26.06 -18.43 22.17
N LEU A 110 -25.55 -18.37 23.39
CA LEU A 110 -25.85 -19.32 24.44
C LEU A 110 -26.24 -18.52 25.68
N VAL A 111 -27.54 -18.26 25.81
CA VAL A 111 -28.13 -17.59 26.97
C VAL A 111 -28.20 -18.58 28.13
N ILE A 112 -27.24 -18.48 29.05
CA ILE A 112 -27.09 -19.46 30.14
C ILE A 112 -27.54 -18.93 31.50
N ASN A 113 -27.69 -17.62 31.66
CA ASN A 113 -28.12 -17.03 32.93
C ASN A 113 -29.58 -17.36 33.26
N HIS A 114 -30.46 -17.29 32.28
CA HIS A 114 -31.91 -17.36 32.47
C HIS A 114 -32.60 -18.09 31.31
N THR A 115 -33.88 -18.44 31.50
CA THR A 115 -34.77 -18.94 30.44
C THR A 115 -36.02 -18.08 30.35
N SER A 116 -36.87 -18.28 29.35
CA SER A 116 -38.26 -17.80 29.42
C SER A 116 -39.02 -18.42 30.60
N ASP A 117 -39.96 -17.68 31.19
CA ASP A 117 -40.97 -18.21 32.11
C ASP A 117 -41.84 -19.31 31.46
N GLN A 118 -41.93 -19.35 30.12
CA GLN A 118 -42.62 -20.40 29.38
C GLN A 118 -41.78 -21.67 29.18
N HIS A 119 -40.49 -21.65 29.52
CA HIS A 119 -39.63 -22.81 29.35
C HIS A 119 -40.18 -24.01 30.15
N PRO A 120 -40.18 -25.24 29.60
CA PRO A 120 -40.68 -26.43 30.29
C PRO A 120 -39.98 -26.69 31.64
N TRP A 121 -38.78 -26.15 31.84
CA TRP A 121 -38.08 -26.21 33.12
C TRP A 121 -38.78 -25.35 34.18
N PHE A 122 -39.09 -24.08 33.88
CA PHE A 122 -39.77 -23.17 34.81
C PHE A 122 -41.19 -23.63 35.11
N GLN A 123 -41.93 -24.06 34.09
CA GLN A 123 -43.29 -24.60 34.26
C GLN A 123 -43.31 -25.83 35.18
N ARG A 124 -42.29 -26.69 35.12
CA ARG A 124 -42.13 -27.79 36.08
C ARG A 124 -41.68 -27.30 37.45
N ALA A 125 -40.79 -26.32 37.52
CA ALA A 125 -40.26 -25.79 38.78
C ALA A 125 -41.34 -25.11 39.63
N ARG A 126 -42.19 -24.27 39.02
CA ARG A 126 -43.26 -23.56 39.73
C ARG A 126 -44.33 -24.50 40.29
N ALA A 127 -44.63 -25.59 39.58
CA ALA A 127 -45.58 -26.64 40.01
C ALA A 127 -44.97 -27.67 40.97
N ALA A 128 -43.64 -27.75 41.07
CA ALA A 128 -42.95 -28.73 41.89
C ALA A 128 -42.89 -28.32 43.37
N LYS A 129 -42.81 -29.31 44.26
CA LYS A 129 -42.69 -29.06 45.70
C LYS A 129 -41.35 -28.36 46.04
N PRO A 130 -41.33 -27.46 47.04
CA PRO A 130 -40.10 -26.86 47.56
C PRO A 130 -39.01 -27.90 47.88
N GLY A 131 -37.76 -27.63 47.49
CA GLY A 131 -36.60 -28.50 47.71
C GLY A 131 -36.52 -29.75 46.81
N SER A 132 -37.31 -29.80 45.73
CA SER A 132 -37.21 -30.88 44.74
C SER A 132 -36.26 -30.50 43.62
N LYS A 133 -35.63 -31.51 42.98
CA LYS A 133 -34.71 -31.29 41.85
C LYS A 133 -35.26 -30.41 40.72
N ALA A 134 -36.57 -30.51 40.46
CA ALA A 134 -37.23 -29.69 39.44
C ALA A 134 -37.48 -28.26 39.93
N ARG A 135 -37.78 -28.06 41.22
CA ARG A 135 -37.90 -26.73 41.83
C ARG A 135 -36.57 -25.99 41.80
N ASP A 136 -35.50 -26.67 42.19
CA ASP A 136 -34.16 -26.12 42.38
C ASP A 136 -33.44 -25.81 41.05
N PHE A 137 -34.12 -25.89 39.91
CA PHE A 137 -33.59 -25.42 38.62
C PHE A 137 -33.53 -23.89 38.55
N TYR A 138 -34.33 -23.19 39.37
CA TYR A 138 -34.39 -21.74 39.47
C TYR A 138 -34.17 -21.31 40.92
N VAL A 139 -33.92 -20.01 41.10
CA VAL A 139 -33.64 -19.42 42.41
C VAL A 139 -34.94 -18.93 43.04
N TRP A 140 -35.30 -19.47 44.22
CA TRP A 140 -36.56 -19.20 44.93
C TRP A 140 -36.31 -18.60 46.32
N SER A 141 -37.25 -17.77 46.79
CA SER A 141 -37.24 -17.20 48.14
C SER A 141 -38.65 -16.99 48.68
N ASP A 142 -38.83 -17.12 50.00
CA ASP A 142 -40.08 -16.79 50.69
C ASP A 142 -40.32 -15.27 50.76
N THR A 143 -39.25 -14.48 50.62
CA THR A 143 -39.27 -13.01 50.67
C THR A 143 -38.45 -12.41 49.53
N ASP A 144 -38.70 -11.15 49.20
CA ASP A 144 -37.91 -10.36 48.25
C ASP A 144 -36.69 -9.67 48.88
N GLN A 145 -36.29 -10.09 50.10
CA GLN A 145 -35.28 -9.41 50.92
C GLN A 145 -33.86 -9.99 50.80
N LYS A 146 -33.69 -11.06 50.02
CA LYS A 146 -32.37 -11.65 49.74
C LYS A 146 -31.61 -10.86 48.68
N TYR A 147 -30.29 -10.95 48.72
CA TYR A 147 -29.40 -10.29 47.76
C TYR A 147 -29.52 -8.75 47.76
N ASP A 148 -29.75 -8.17 48.95
CA ASP A 148 -29.80 -6.72 49.13
C ASP A 148 -28.50 -6.04 48.67
N GLY A 149 -28.65 -4.87 48.03
CA GLY A 149 -27.54 -4.14 47.39
C GLY A 149 -27.26 -4.50 45.92
N THR A 150 -27.98 -5.48 45.34
CA THR A 150 -27.90 -5.78 43.90
C THR A 150 -28.62 -4.70 43.09
N ARG A 151 -27.98 -4.20 42.02
CA ARG A 151 -28.63 -3.25 41.10
C ARG A 151 -29.70 -3.93 40.24
N ILE A 152 -30.66 -3.14 39.78
CA ILE A 152 -31.63 -3.55 38.74
C ILE A 152 -31.07 -3.09 37.39
N ILE A 153 -30.97 -4.00 36.42
CA ILE A 153 -30.43 -3.68 35.09
C ILE A 153 -31.46 -2.89 34.27
N PHE A 154 -32.66 -3.43 34.10
CA PHE A 154 -33.76 -2.79 33.36
C PHE A 154 -34.64 -1.91 34.26
N LEU A 155 -34.00 -0.89 34.83
CA LEU A 155 -34.58 0.06 35.79
C LEU A 155 -35.76 0.90 35.27
N ASP A 156 -35.95 0.99 33.95
CA ASP A 156 -37.13 1.63 33.36
C ASP A 156 -38.39 0.74 33.40
N THR A 157 -38.23 -0.58 33.61
CA THR A 157 -39.34 -1.56 33.55
C THR A 157 -39.52 -2.33 34.87
N GLU A 158 -38.44 -2.86 35.43
CA GLU A 158 -38.47 -3.71 36.61
C GLU A 158 -38.29 -2.91 37.91
N LYS A 159 -39.07 -3.24 38.93
CA LYS A 159 -39.02 -2.57 40.25
C LYS A 159 -38.20 -3.33 41.28
N SER A 160 -37.91 -4.60 41.01
CA SER A 160 -37.20 -5.52 41.86
C SER A 160 -36.61 -6.63 40.98
N ASN A 161 -35.54 -7.27 41.44
CA ASN A 161 -35.01 -8.50 40.86
C ASN A 161 -35.75 -9.75 41.37
N TRP A 162 -36.78 -9.57 42.20
CA TRP A 162 -37.65 -10.63 42.71
C TRP A 162 -39.09 -10.41 42.24
N SER A 163 -39.69 -11.47 41.66
CA SER A 163 -41.08 -11.49 41.25
C SER A 163 -41.86 -12.60 41.94
N TRP A 164 -43.07 -12.30 42.41
CA TRP A 164 -43.94 -13.28 43.06
C TRP A 164 -44.61 -14.20 42.04
N ASP A 165 -44.45 -15.51 42.19
CA ASP A 165 -45.18 -16.50 41.42
C ASP A 165 -46.33 -17.10 42.23
N ALA A 166 -47.56 -16.88 41.75
CA ALA A 166 -48.78 -17.25 42.46
C ALA A 166 -49.01 -18.77 42.55
N GLU A 167 -48.47 -19.56 41.61
CA GLU A 167 -48.60 -21.01 41.61
C GLU A 167 -47.58 -21.65 42.57
N ALA A 168 -46.36 -21.12 42.55
CA ALA A 168 -45.25 -21.52 43.38
C ALA A 168 -45.38 -21.06 44.83
N GLY A 169 -46.16 -19.99 45.09
CA GLY A 169 -46.32 -19.38 46.41
C GLY A 169 -45.02 -18.82 46.99
N GLN A 170 -44.08 -18.41 46.13
CA GLN A 170 -42.76 -17.88 46.49
C GLN A 170 -42.31 -16.84 45.45
N TYR A 171 -41.32 -16.03 45.80
CA TYR A 171 -40.60 -15.19 44.85
C TYR A 171 -39.56 -16.00 44.08
N TYR A 172 -39.35 -15.66 42.81
CA TYR A 172 -38.22 -16.14 42.02
C TYR A 172 -37.33 -14.96 41.58
N TRP A 173 -36.05 -15.26 41.41
CA TRP A 173 -35.04 -14.27 41.00
C TRP A 173 -35.02 -14.10 39.49
N HIS A 174 -34.79 -12.86 39.05
CA HIS A 174 -34.52 -12.49 37.67
C HIS A 174 -33.62 -11.25 37.63
N ARG A 175 -32.54 -11.28 36.83
CA ARG A 175 -31.67 -10.10 36.63
C ARG A 175 -32.18 -9.14 35.54
N PHE A 176 -32.92 -9.71 34.60
CA PHE A 176 -33.52 -9.02 33.46
C PHE A 176 -35.02 -8.85 33.73
N TYR A 177 -35.86 -9.06 32.71
CA TYR A 177 -37.31 -8.97 32.91
C TYR A 177 -37.83 -10.11 33.79
N SER A 178 -38.96 -9.87 34.47
CA SER A 178 -39.66 -10.87 35.28
C SER A 178 -39.97 -12.17 34.51
N HIS A 179 -40.19 -12.10 33.21
CA HIS A 179 -40.40 -13.30 32.37
C HIS A 179 -39.11 -14.02 31.95
N GLN A 180 -37.96 -13.64 32.51
CA GLN A 180 -36.66 -14.27 32.34
C GLN A 180 -36.14 -14.79 33.69
N PRO A 181 -36.79 -15.81 34.29
CA PRO A 181 -36.33 -16.39 35.55
C PRO A 181 -34.91 -16.97 35.45
N ASP A 182 -34.07 -16.62 36.42
CA ASP A 182 -32.66 -16.99 36.46
C ASP A 182 -32.47 -18.46 36.86
N LEU A 183 -31.55 -19.13 36.16
CA LEU A 183 -31.16 -20.51 36.39
C LEU A 183 -30.26 -20.60 37.63
N ASN A 184 -30.50 -21.62 38.45
CA ASN A 184 -29.74 -21.81 39.68
C ASN A 184 -28.46 -22.63 39.44
N PHE A 185 -27.32 -21.96 39.27
CA PHE A 185 -26.03 -22.64 39.05
C PHE A 185 -25.44 -23.34 40.29
N ASP A 186 -25.98 -23.12 41.48
CA ASP A 186 -25.64 -23.97 42.65
C ASP A 186 -26.18 -25.40 42.48
N ASN A 187 -27.18 -25.61 41.60
CA ASN A 187 -27.67 -26.93 41.23
C ASN A 187 -26.84 -27.52 40.07
N PRO A 188 -26.06 -28.60 40.29
CA PRO A 188 -25.19 -29.18 39.27
C PRO A 188 -25.93 -29.74 38.05
N GLN A 189 -27.25 -29.93 38.13
CA GLN A 189 -28.05 -30.32 36.96
C GLN A 189 -28.18 -29.19 35.94
N VAL A 190 -28.19 -27.93 36.38
CA VAL A 190 -28.26 -26.77 35.48
C VAL A 190 -27.02 -26.74 34.59
N LEU A 191 -25.82 -26.79 35.18
CA LEU A 191 -24.57 -26.87 34.41
C LEU A 191 -24.57 -28.07 33.45
N LYS A 192 -25.06 -29.24 33.90
CA LYS A 192 -25.14 -30.42 33.04
C LYS A 192 -26.02 -30.19 31.80
N GLU A 193 -27.17 -29.54 31.95
CA GLU A 193 -28.05 -29.22 30.82
C GLU A 193 -27.43 -28.15 29.91
N VAL A 194 -26.79 -27.12 30.47
CA VAL A 194 -26.04 -26.10 29.71
C VAL A 194 -24.97 -26.75 28.83
N LEU A 195 -24.14 -27.64 29.39
CA LEU A 195 -23.13 -28.38 28.62
C LEU A 195 -23.76 -29.30 27.55
N ALA A 196 -24.96 -29.82 27.79
CA ALA A 196 -25.67 -30.63 26.81
C ALA A 196 -26.26 -29.78 25.67
N VAL A 197 -26.72 -28.56 25.94
CA VAL A 197 -27.14 -27.59 24.91
C VAL A 197 -25.93 -27.14 24.08
N MET A 198 -24.82 -26.79 24.74
CA MET A 198 -23.56 -26.45 24.08
C MET A 198 -23.14 -27.54 23.08
N ARG A 199 -23.04 -28.81 23.54
CA ARG A 199 -22.67 -29.94 22.68
C ARG A 199 -23.62 -30.12 21.51
N PHE A 200 -24.93 -29.94 21.71
CA PHE A 200 -25.93 -30.09 20.66
C PHE A 200 -25.65 -29.16 19.45
N TRP A 201 -25.34 -27.89 19.70
CA TRP A 201 -25.06 -26.92 18.62
C TRP A 201 -23.66 -27.09 18.03
N LEU A 202 -22.65 -27.41 18.84
CA LEU A 202 -21.30 -27.69 18.34
C LEU A 202 -21.24 -28.96 17.48
N ASP A 203 -21.96 -30.03 17.86
CA ASP A 203 -22.13 -31.26 17.07
C ASP A 203 -22.82 -30.98 15.72
N MET A 204 -23.65 -29.93 15.65
CA MET A 204 -24.33 -29.50 14.43
C MET A 204 -23.40 -28.75 13.47
N GLY A 205 -22.26 -28.24 13.97
CA GLY A 205 -21.27 -27.51 13.19
C GLY A 205 -21.17 -26.02 13.50
N VAL A 206 -21.81 -25.53 14.57
CA VAL A 206 -21.55 -24.17 15.08
C VAL A 206 -20.07 -24.05 15.48
N ASP A 207 -19.43 -22.94 15.13
CA ASP A 207 -17.98 -22.73 15.29
C ASP A 207 -17.63 -21.97 16.58
N GLY A 208 -18.60 -21.26 17.17
CA GLY A 208 -18.41 -20.60 18.46
C GLY A 208 -19.72 -20.21 19.11
N LEU A 209 -19.65 -19.83 20.38
CA LEU A 209 -20.81 -19.45 21.18
C LEU A 209 -20.55 -18.13 21.90
N ARG A 210 -21.44 -17.15 21.72
CA ARG A 210 -21.48 -15.97 22.60
C ARG A 210 -22.19 -16.37 23.87
N LEU A 211 -21.52 -16.27 25.01
CA LEU A 211 -22.10 -16.50 26.32
C LEU A 211 -22.71 -15.18 26.79
N ASP A 212 -24.04 -15.14 26.83
CA ASP A 212 -24.83 -13.97 27.21
C ASP A 212 -24.99 -13.90 28.73
N ALA A 213 -24.96 -12.68 29.28
CA ALA A 213 -25.25 -12.40 30.68
C ALA A 213 -24.37 -13.15 31.71
N ILE A 214 -23.15 -13.52 31.35
CA ILE A 214 -22.29 -14.36 32.20
C ILE A 214 -21.80 -13.74 33.50
N PRO A 215 -21.79 -12.41 33.73
CA PRO A 215 -21.44 -11.90 35.04
C PRO A 215 -22.41 -12.26 36.17
N TYR A 216 -23.58 -12.77 35.83
CA TYR A 216 -24.70 -12.85 36.75
C TYR A 216 -25.08 -14.27 37.20
N LEU A 217 -24.31 -15.30 36.82
CA LEU A 217 -24.70 -16.71 36.99
C LEU A 217 -24.87 -17.19 38.45
N ILE A 218 -24.20 -16.55 39.41
CA ILE A 218 -24.21 -16.95 40.81
C ILE A 218 -24.55 -15.75 41.69
N GLU A 219 -25.37 -15.99 42.71
CA GLU A 219 -25.75 -15.00 43.72
C GLU A 219 -25.35 -15.43 45.14
N ARG A 220 -24.86 -14.46 45.93
CA ARG A 220 -24.46 -14.58 47.34
C ARG A 220 -24.93 -13.35 48.12
N ASP A 221 -25.54 -13.59 49.28
CA ASP A 221 -25.91 -12.51 50.21
C ASP A 221 -24.69 -11.69 50.63
N GLY A 222 -24.85 -10.36 50.70
CA GLY A 222 -23.78 -9.43 51.06
C GLY A 222 -22.82 -9.08 49.94
N THR A 223 -23.10 -9.50 48.69
CA THR A 223 -22.35 -9.13 47.49
C THR A 223 -23.24 -8.34 46.52
N ASN A 224 -22.65 -7.78 45.47
CA ASN A 224 -23.39 -7.17 44.36
C ASN A 224 -23.92 -8.19 43.34
N ASN A 225 -23.62 -9.50 43.51
CA ASN A 225 -24.04 -10.60 42.62
C ASN A 225 -23.57 -10.42 41.17
N GLU A 226 -22.37 -9.87 40.98
CA GLU A 226 -21.70 -9.77 39.68
C GLU A 226 -20.26 -10.25 39.83
N ASN A 227 -19.72 -10.92 38.80
CA ASN A 227 -18.31 -11.34 38.72
C ASN A 227 -17.85 -12.23 39.90
N LEU A 228 -18.76 -13.00 40.50
CA LEU A 228 -18.41 -13.82 41.66
C LEU A 228 -17.41 -14.94 41.29
N PRO A 229 -16.46 -15.32 42.17
CA PRO A 229 -15.49 -16.36 41.87
C PRO A 229 -16.12 -17.68 41.41
N GLU A 230 -17.27 -18.05 41.97
CA GLU A 230 -18.00 -19.26 41.57
C GLU A 230 -18.54 -19.19 40.14
N THR A 231 -18.89 -18.00 39.64
CA THR A 231 -19.27 -17.78 38.24
C THR A 231 -18.09 -18.13 37.33
N HIS A 232 -16.88 -17.66 37.64
CA HIS A 232 -15.67 -17.99 36.90
C HIS A 232 -15.37 -19.50 36.93
N GLU A 233 -15.56 -20.17 38.06
CA GLU A 233 -15.41 -21.63 38.16
C GLU A 233 -16.44 -22.40 37.31
N VAL A 234 -17.64 -21.85 37.08
CA VAL A 234 -18.60 -22.40 36.12
C VAL A 234 -18.07 -22.25 34.69
N LEU A 235 -17.56 -21.07 34.33
CA LEU A 235 -17.02 -20.79 33.00
C LEU A 235 -15.80 -21.65 32.67
N LYS A 236 -14.88 -21.87 33.61
CA LYS A 236 -13.75 -22.80 33.44
C LYS A 236 -14.20 -24.23 33.14
N LYS A 237 -15.28 -24.70 33.78
CA LYS A 237 -15.85 -26.03 33.49
C LYS A 237 -16.45 -26.10 32.10
N ILE A 238 -17.10 -25.03 31.64
CA ILE A 238 -17.62 -24.92 30.26
C ILE A 238 -16.46 -24.95 29.27
N ARG A 239 -15.41 -24.15 29.50
CA ARG A 239 -14.22 -24.13 28.66
C ARG A 239 -13.51 -25.48 28.62
N ALA A 240 -13.30 -26.12 29.75
CA ALA A 240 -12.65 -27.43 29.82
C ALA A 240 -13.43 -28.51 29.05
N GLU A 241 -14.76 -28.49 29.10
CA GLU A 241 -15.59 -29.40 28.31
C GLU A 241 -15.47 -29.13 26.80
N LEU A 242 -15.38 -27.86 26.39
CA LEU A 242 -15.18 -27.45 25.01
C LEU A 242 -13.80 -27.87 24.50
N ASP A 243 -12.72 -27.53 25.20
CA ASP A 243 -11.35 -27.88 24.81
C ASP A 243 -11.14 -29.40 24.69
N ALA A 244 -11.80 -30.19 25.55
CA ALA A 244 -11.69 -31.64 25.54
C ALA A 244 -12.34 -32.31 24.31
N HIS A 245 -13.33 -31.67 23.68
CA HIS A 245 -14.15 -32.30 22.63
C HIS A 245 -14.17 -31.54 21.30
N TYR A 246 -13.90 -30.23 21.31
CA TYR A 246 -14.01 -29.33 20.16
C TYR A 246 -12.88 -28.27 20.16
N PRO A 247 -11.62 -28.67 19.87
CA PRO A 247 -10.44 -27.81 20.02
C PRO A 247 -10.35 -26.64 19.02
N ASP A 248 -11.24 -26.58 18.02
CA ASP A 248 -11.31 -25.56 16.98
C ASP A 248 -12.50 -24.58 17.18
N ARG A 249 -13.11 -24.57 18.38
CA ARG A 249 -14.27 -23.76 18.73
C ARG A 249 -13.92 -22.63 19.68
N MET A 250 -14.81 -21.65 19.78
CA MET A 250 -14.56 -20.40 20.49
C MET A 250 -15.72 -20.04 21.43
N LEU A 251 -15.40 -19.43 22.57
CA LEU A 251 -16.35 -18.83 23.52
C LEU A 251 -16.11 -17.32 23.60
N LEU A 252 -17.17 -16.54 23.37
CA LEU A 252 -17.17 -15.08 23.41
C LEU A 252 -18.00 -14.58 24.59
N ALA A 253 -17.35 -13.95 25.56
CA ALA A 253 -17.97 -13.38 26.74
C ALA A 253 -18.68 -12.06 26.42
N GLU A 254 -19.97 -11.98 26.76
CA GLU A 254 -20.61 -10.71 27.05
C GLU A 254 -20.46 -10.37 28.54
N ALA A 255 -19.42 -9.60 28.86
CA ALA A 255 -19.22 -9.03 30.19
C ALA A 255 -19.08 -7.51 30.07
N ASN A 256 -20.18 -6.78 30.20
CA ASN A 256 -20.19 -5.32 30.22
C ASN A 256 -19.75 -4.81 31.60
N GLN A 257 -18.46 -4.84 31.87
CA GLN A 257 -17.83 -4.48 33.16
C GLN A 257 -16.67 -3.49 32.94
N TRP A 258 -16.03 -3.03 34.02
CA TRP A 258 -14.78 -2.27 33.92
C TRP A 258 -13.65 -3.14 33.34
N PRO A 259 -12.58 -2.55 32.77
CA PRO A 259 -11.51 -3.33 32.11
C PRO A 259 -10.90 -4.42 32.98
N GLU A 260 -10.62 -4.11 34.25
CA GLU A 260 -10.05 -5.03 35.24
C GLU A 260 -10.95 -6.22 35.54
N ASP A 261 -12.27 -6.02 35.58
CA ASP A 261 -13.25 -7.07 35.84
C ASP A 261 -13.53 -7.89 34.58
N THR A 262 -13.52 -7.25 33.41
CA THR A 262 -13.74 -7.92 32.12
C THR A 262 -12.58 -8.84 31.78
N GLN A 263 -11.35 -8.45 32.13
CA GLN A 263 -10.16 -9.26 31.91
C GLN A 263 -10.23 -10.62 32.64
N LEU A 264 -10.94 -10.68 33.78
CA LEU A 264 -11.07 -11.91 34.55
C LEU A 264 -11.72 -13.06 33.75
N TYR A 265 -12.61 -12.73 32.80
CA TYR A 265 -13.34 -13.69 31.98
C TYR A 265 -12.49 -14.42 30.93
N PHE A 266 -11.22 -14.03 30.77
CA PHE A 266 -10.27 -14.79 29.99
C PHE A 266 -9.63 -15.94 30.79
N GLY A 267 -9.71 -15.91 32.12
CA GLY A 267 -8.98 -16.80 33.01
C GLY A 267 -7.49 -16.44 33.11
N GLY A 268 -6.66 -17.37 33.57
CA GLY A 268 -5.20 -17.21 33.51
C GLY A 268 -4.57 -16.08 34.35
N HIS A 269 -5.22 -15.64 35.43
CA HIS A 269 -4.66 -14.65 36.38
C HIS A 269 -3.25 -15.01 36.85
N ASP A 270 -2.42 -13.99 37.07
CA ASP A 270 -1.02 -14.11 37.50
C ASP A 270 -0.11 -14.92 36.55
N GLY A 271 -0.40 -14.89 35.25
CA GLY A 271 0.42 -15.54 34.20
C GLY A 271 0.03 -16.99 33.92
N GLY A 272 -1.17 -17.41 34.32
CA GLY A 272 -1.76 -18.70 33.96
C GLY A 272 -2.28 -18.75 32.51
N PRO A 273 -2.63 -19.94 32.00
CA PRO A 273 -3.23 -20.08 30.67
C PRO A 273 -4.65 -19.50 30.64
N GLY A 274 -5.08 -18.91 29.52
CA GLY A 274 -6.44 -18.40 29.35
C GLY A 274 -7.47 -19.54 29.25
N ASP A 275 -8.02 -19.93 30.40
CA ASP A 275 -8.82 -21.14 30.64
C ASP A 275 -10.33 -20.89 30.86
N GLU A 276 -10.81 -19.68 30.56
CA GLU A 276 -12.25 -19.33 30.55
C GLU A 276 -12.72 -19.03 29.12
N CYS A 277 -13.08 -17.78 28.80
CA CYS A 277 -13.51 -17.40 27.46
C CYS A 277 -12.29 -17.10 26.57
N HIS A 278 -12.42 -17.44 25.29
CA HIS A 278 -11.38 -17.12 24.29
C HIS A 278 -11.42 -15.64 23.92
N MET A 279 -12.64 -15.10 23.90
CA MET A 279 -12.89 -13.71 23.55
C MET A 279 -13.77 -13.04 24.59
N ALA A 280 -13.65 -11.72 24.72
CA ALA A 280 -14.59 -10.87 25.45
C ALA A 280 -14.80 -9.57 24.68
N PHE A 281 -16.00 -8.99 24.76
CA PHE A 281 -16.25 -7.67 24.18
C PHE A 281 -15.51 -6.57 24.94
N HIS A 282 -14.84 -5.67 24.22
CA HIS A 282 -14.16 -4.53 24.80
C HIS A 282 -15.13 -3.37 25.08
N PHE A 283 -16.15 -3.61 25.90
CA PHE A 283 -17.15 -2.62 26.30
C PHE A 283 -16.56 -1.29 26.80
N PRO A 284 -15.46 -1.27 27.59
CA PRO A 284 -14.90 -0.01 28.07
C PRO A 284 -14.39 0.92 26.97
N LEU A 285 -13.85 0.38 25.87
CA LEU A 285 -13.26 1.16 24.78
C LEU A 285 -14.32 1.86 23.92
N MET A 286 -15.45 1.17 23.67
CA MET A 286 -16.48 1.63 22.73
C MET A 286 -17.02 3.05 23.07
N PRO A 287 -17.49 3.36 24.30
CA PRO A 287 -17.97 4.71 24.62
C PRO A 287 -16.87 5.78 24.54
N ARG A 288 -15.61 5.40 24.80
CA ARG A 288 -14.48 6.33 24.76
C ARG A 288 -14.10 6.70 23.33
N MET A 289 -14.35 5.83 22.34
CA MET A 289 -14.21 6.22 20.92
C MET A 289 -15.17 7.37 20.56
N TYR A 290 -16.44 7.26 20.97
CA TYR A 290 -17.43 8.32 20.76
C TYR A 290 -17.09 9.59 21.55
N MET A 291 -16.63 9.44 22.79
CA MET A 291 -16.25 10.58 23.62
C MET A 291 -15.03 11.33 23.06
N ALA A 292 -14.02 10.61 22.55
CA ALA A 292 -12.82 11.19 21.96
C ALA A 292 -13.12 12.05 20.73
N ILE A 293 -14.06 11.62 19.87
CA ILE A 293 -14.52 12.42 18.73
C ILE A 293 -15.31 13.65 19.20
N ALA A 294 -16.20 13.49 20.18
CA ALA A 294 -17.01 14.59 20.70
C ALA A 294 -16.17 15.67 21.39
N GLN A 295 -15.13 15.27 22.12
CA GLN A 295 -14.18 16.17 22.79
C GLN A 295 -13.05 16.68 21.89
N GLU A 296 -12.91 16.11 20.69
CA GLU A 296 -11.74 16.30 19.81
C GLU A 296 -10.41 16.05 20.55
N ASP A 297 -10.36 15.02 21.39
CA ASP A 297 -9.22 14.69 22.25
C ASP A 297 -9.01 13.17 22.30
N ARG A 298 -7.78 12.72 22.06
CA ARG A 298 -7.41 11.30 22.12
C ARG A 298 -7.40 10.73 23.53
N PHE A 299 -7.38 11.58 24.55
CA PHE A 299 -7.20 11.18 25.95
C PHE A 299 -8.14 10.06 26.41
N PRO A 300 -9.47 10.10 26.18
CA PRO A 300 -10.37 9.03 26.60
C PRO A 300 -9.98 7.64 26.09
N ILE A 301 -9.56 7.55 24.81
CA ILE A 301 -9.11 6.29 24.22
C ILE A 301 -7.77 5.84 24.84
N THR A 302 -6.81 6.76 24.94
CA THR A 302 -5.48 6.40 25.48
C THR A 302 -5.50 6.06 26.96
N ASP A 303 -6.41 6.67 27.73
CA ASP A 303 -6.53 6.45 29.17
C ASP A 303 -7.16 5.08 29.46
N ILE A 304 -8.27 4.74 28.77
CA ILE A 304 -8.91 3.44 28.99
C ILE A 304 -8.04 2.27 28.52
N LEU A 305 -7.28 2.45 27.42
CA LEU A 305 -6.35 1.41 26.94
C LEU A 305 -5.15 1.22 27.88
N ARG A 306 -4.74 2.23 28.64
CA ARG A 306 -3.71 2.08 29.68
C ARG A 306 -4.20 1.36 30.93
N GLN A 307 -5.49 1.50 31.23
CA GLN A 307 -6.14 0.84 32.36
C GLN A 307 -6.52 -0.60 32.03
N THR A 308 -6.61 -0.95 30.74
CA THR A 308 -6.95 -2.30 30.28
C THR A 308 -5.75 -3.23 30.52
N PRO A 309 -5.89 -4.27 31.38
CA PRO A 309 -4.79 -5.18 31.64
C PRO A 309 -4.43 -6.05 30.44
N GLU A 310 -3.23 -6.62 30.45
CA GLU A 310 -2.83 -7.63 29.46
C GLU A 310 -3.71 -8.89 29.59
N ILE A 311 -3.98 -9.52 28.45
CA ILE A 311 -4.79 -10.73 28.35
C ILE A 311 -3.90 -11.94 28.04
N PRO A 312 -4.30 -13.17 28.40
CA PRO A 312 -3.56 -14.37 28.04
C PRO A 312 -3.30 -14.46 26.53
N GLU A 313 -2.14 -15.00 26.14
CA GLU A 313 -1.71 -15.04 24.74
C GLU A 313 -2.73 -15.75 23.84
N ASN A 314 -3.44 -16.76 24.31
CA ASN A 314 -4.45 -17.48 23.53
C ASN A 314 -5.81 -16.75 23.43
N CYS A 315 -5.98 -15.60 24.08
CA CYS A 315 -7.24 -14.87 24.13
C CYS A 315 -7.26 -13.65 23.19
N GLN A 316 -8.42 -13.01 23.04
CA GLN A 316 -8.59 -11.88 22.13
C GLN A 316 -9.76 -10.96 22.50
N TRP A 317 -9.57 -9.64 22.40
CA TRP A 317 -10.67 -8.69 22.50
C TRP A 317 -11.57 -8.71 21.25
N ALA A 318 -12.88 -8.61 21.43
CA ALA A 318 -13.84 -8.28 20.37
C ALA A 318 -14.15 -6.78 20.41
N ILE A 319 -13.79 -6.06 19.35
CA ILE A 319 -13.99 -4.61 19.22
C ILE A 319 -15.28 -4.37 18.42
N PHE A 320 -16.11 -3.43 18.86
CA PHE A 320 -17.36 -3.08 18.18
C PHE A 320 -17.68 -1.60 18.39
N LEU A 321 -18.48 -1.04 17.48
CA LEU A 321 -18.97 0.35 17.60
C LEU A 321 -20.40 0.38 18.12
N ARG A 322 -21.25 -0.45 17.53
CA ARG A 322 -22.66 -0.64 17.90
C ARG A 322 -23.01 -2.12 17.80
N ASN A 323 -24.15 -2.46 18.37
CA ASN A 323 -24.74 -3.79 18.36
C ASN A 323 -26.26 -3.66 18.34
N HIS A 324 -26.95 -4.78 18.49
CA HIS A 324 -28.42 -4.85 18.59
C HIS A 324 -29.04 -4.22 19.85
N ASP A 325 -28.24 -3.79 20.82
CA ASP A 325 -28.71 -3.10 22.04
C ASP A 325 -28.49 -1.59 21.93
N GLU A 326 -28.79 -0.87 23.00
CA GLU A 326 -28.36 0.50 23.16
C GLU A 326 -26.84 0.63 23.27
N LEU A 327 -26.33 1.83 23.00
CA LEU A 327 -24.98 2.19 23.39
C LEU A 327 -24.98 2.31 24.91
N THR A 328 -24.56 1.24 25.58
CA THR A 328 -24.53 1.16 27.05
C THR A 328 -23.54 2.18 27.63
N LEU A 329 -23.99 2.91 28.65
CA LEU A 329 -23.20 3.84 29.46
C LEU A 329 -23.23 3.42 30.94
N GLU A 330 -23.36 2.12 31.20
CA GLU A 330 -23.28 1.58 32.56
C GLU A 330 -21.87 1.75 33.12
N MET A 331 -20.86 1.30 32.37
CA MET A 331 -19.45 1.28 32.75
C MET A 331 -18.69 2.54 32.32
N VAL A 332 -19.30 3.69 32.61
CA VAL A 332 -18.68 5.02 32.51
C VAL A 332 -18.97 5.80 33.80
N THR A 333 -18.16 6.83 34.09
CA THR A 333 -18.42 7.72 35.22
C THR A 333 -19.69 8.55 34.98
N ASP A 334 -20.34 9.02 36.05
CA ASP A 334 -21.56 9.83 35.94
C ASP A 334 -21.39 11.07 35.05
N HIS A 335 -20.22 11.72 35.13
CA HIS A 335 -19.91 12.89 34.31
C HIS A 335 -19.74 12.53 32.82
N GLU A 336 -19.09 11.41 32.50
CA GLU A 336 -18.97 10.93 31.11
C GLU A 336 -20.34 10.55 30.54
N ARG A 337 -21.20 9.91 31.36
CA ARG A 337 -22.56 9.54 30.98
C ARG A 337 -23.39 10.76 30.61
N ASP A 338 -23.41 11.77 31.48
CA ASP A 338 -24.13 13.02 31.24
C ASP A 338 -23.62 13.74 29.99
N TYR A 339 -22.30 13.74 29.77
CA TYR A 339 -21.71 14.32 28.57
C TYR A 339 -22.18 13.61 27.29
N LEU A 340 -22.10 12.28 27.25
CA LEU A 340 -22.51 11.48 26.08
C LEU A 340 -24.01 11.59 25.82
N TRP A 341 -24.85 11.60 26.85
CA TRP A 341 -26.28 11.85 26.72
C TRP A 341 -26.59 13.23 26.12
N ASN A 342 -25.90 14.28 26.56
CA ASN A 342 -26.14 15.63 26.05
C ASN A 342 -25.64 15.81 24.62
N TYR A 343 -24.55 15.14 24.23
CA TYR A 343 -23.99 15.24 22.88
C TYR A 343 -24.73 14.35 21.86
N TYR A 344 -24.94 13.07 22.18
CA TYR A 344 -25.43 12.06 21.23
C TYR A 344 -26.93 11.74 21.34
N ALA A 345 -27.57 12.11 22.46
CA ALA A 345 -28.98 11.83 22.76
C ALA A 345 -29.71 13.08 23.26
N ALA A 346 -29.68 14.14 22.45
CA ALA A 346 -30.40 15.39 22.73
C ALA A 346 -31.93 15.17 22.85
N ASP A 347 -32.51 14.30 22.01
CA ASP A 347 -33.87 13.79 22.24
C ASP A 347 -33.82 12.74 23.36
N ARG A 348 -34.51 13.04 24.47
CA ARG A 348 -34.62 12.14 25.62
C ARG A 348 -35.22 10.78 25.27
N ARG A 349 -36.04 10.66 24.21
CA ARG A 349 -36.57 9.37 23.75
C ARG A 349 -35.48 8.43 23.25
N ALA A 350 -34.35 8.95 22.80
CA ALA A 350 -33.21 8.13 22.39
C ALA A 350 -32.45 7.52 23.57
N ARG A 351 -32.78 7.90 24.81
CA ARG A 351 -32.22 7.32 26.04
C ARG A 351 -33.11 6.18 26.50
N ILE A 352 -32.50 5.09 26.96
CA ILE A 352 -33.17 3.93 27.55
C ILE A 352 -32.21 3.29 28.56
N ASN A 353 -32.72 2.84 29.71
CA ASN A 353 -31.90 2.39 30.84
C ASN A 353 -30.77 3.40 31.12
N LEU A 354 -29.52 2.94 31.14
CA LEU A 354 -28.32 3.77 31.24
C LEU A 354 -27.59 3.89 29.89
N GLY A 355 -28.29 4.00 28.76
CA GLY A 355 -27.66 4.06 27.44
C GLY A 355 -28.38 4.90 26.38
N ILE A 356 -27.99 4.71 25.11
CA ILE A 356 -28.50 5.44 23.93
C ILE A 356 -28.90 4.47 22.82
N ARG A 357 -30.20 4.33 22.55
CA ARG A 357 -30.78 3.40 21.55
C ARG A 357 -30.76 3.99 20.13
N ARG A 358 -29.57 4.25 19.60
CA ARG A 358 -29.35 4.77 18.25
C ARG A 358 -28.33 3.93 17.46
N ARG A 359 -28.43 3.96 16.14
CA ARG A 359 -27.45 3.36 15.21
C ARG A 359 -26.23 4.26 15.02
N LEU A 360 -25.17 3.70 14.41
CA LEU A 360 -23.90 4.39 14.17
C LEU A 360 -24.07 5.69 13.37
N ALA A 361 -24.68 5.62 12.18
CA ALA A 361 -24.81 6.77 11.30
C ALA A 361 -25.66 7.91 11.93
N PRO A 362 -26.81 7.62 12.57
CA PRO A 362 -27.56 8.63 13.33
C PRO A 362 -26.78 9.24 14.50
N LEU A 363 -26.00 8.46 15.26
CA LEU A 363 -25.19 8.97 16.37
C LEU A 363 -24.22 10.07 15.89
N VAL A 364 -23.60 9.90 14.74
CA VAL A 364 -22.67 10.89 14.17
C VAL A 364 -23.30 11.81 13.13
N GLU A 365 -24.62 11.94 13.14
CA GLU A 365 -25.40 12.87 12.30
C GLU A 365 -25.15 12.69 10.79
N ARG A 366 -24.92 11.46 10.34
CA ARG A 366 -24.64 11.11 8.92
C ARG A 366 -23.34 11.72 8.37
N ASP A 367 -22.45 12.27 9.21
CA ASP A 367 -21.13 12.69 8.74
C ASP A 367 -20.30 11.46 8.38
N ARG A 368 -20.23 11.18 7.08
CA ARG A 368 -19.51 10.04 6.53
C ARG A 368 -18.07 9.97 7.01
N ARG A 369 -17.38 11.10 7.18
CA ARG A 369 -15.99 11.11 7.64
C ARG A 369 -15.86 10.59 9.07
N ARG A 370 -16.84 10.89 9.93
CA ARG A 370 -16.91 10.34 11.30
C ARG A 370 -17.22 8.84 11.29
N VAL A 371 -18.09 8.39 10.39
CA VAL A 371 -18.38 6.95 10.20
C VAL A 371 -17.13 6.21 9.76
N GLU A 372 -16.41 6.73 8.76
CA GLU A 372 -15.15 6.16 8.26
C GLU A 372 -14.05 6.17 9.32
N LEU A 373 -13.90 7.26 10.08
CA LEU A 373 -12.97 7.35 11.20
C LEU A 373 -13.25 6.31 12.28
N LEU A 374 -14.51 6.17 12.72
CA LEU A 374 -14.88 5.18 13.73
C LEU A 374 -14.64 3.75 13.22
N ASN A 375 -14.99 3.47 11.96
CA ASN A 375 -14.69 2.17 11.36
C ASN A 375 -13.18 1.93 11.23
N SER A 376 -12.38 2.97 10.92
CA SER A 376 -10.92 2.86 10.93
C SER A 376 -10.39 2.46 12.30
N LEU A 377 -10.89 3.07 13.38
CA LEU A 377 -10.54 2.68 14.75
C LEU A 377 -10.99 1.24 15.08
N LEU A 378 -12.23 0.86 14.71
CA LEU A 378 -12.75 -0.49 14.86
C LEU A 378 -11.83 -1.54 14.21
N LEU A 379 -11.35 -1.26 13.00
CA LEU A 379 -10.59 -2.22 12.19
C LEU A 379 -9.10 -2.29 12.56
N SER A 380 -8.55 -1.22 13.16
CA SER A 380 -7.11 -1.11 13.44
C SER A 380 -6.71 -1.20 14.91
N MET A 381 -7.66 -1.16 15.86
CA MET A 381 -7.41 -1.42 17.28
C MET A 381 -7.09 -2.89 17.56
N PRO A 382 -6.39 -3.23 18.66
CA PRO A 382 -6.01 -4.60 18.97
C PRO A 382 -7.23 -5.46 19.29
N GLY A 383 -7.58 -6.36 18.37
CA GLY A 383 -8.68 -7.28 18.54
C GLY A 383 -9.38 -7.62 17.23
N THR A 384 -10.54 -8.24 17.40
CA THR A 384 -11.39 -8.76 16.32
C THR A 384 -12.58 -7.82 16.13
N PRO A 385 -12.73 -7.17 14.97
CA PRO A 385 -13.83 -6.25 14.73
C PRO A 385 -15.15 -7.01 14.56
N THR A 386 -16.20 -6.45 15.15
CA THR A 386 -17.59 -6.89 15.04
C THR A 386 -18.43 -5.77 14.44
N LEU A 387 -18.93 -6.00 13.23
CA LEU A 387 -19.81 -5.09 12.51
C LEU A 387 -21.26 -5.46 12.79
N TYR A 388 -22.13 -4.46 12.91
CA TYR A 388 -23.57 -4.66 13.07
C TYR A 388 -24.28 -4.50 11.72
N TYR A 389 -25.18 -5.44 11.36
CA TYR A 389 -25.77 -5.47 10.03
C TYR A 389 -26.42 -4.14 9.64
N GLY A 390 -26.09 -3.61 8.46
CA GLY A 390 -26.63 -2.36 7.94
C GLY A 390 -25.78 -1.12 8.25
N ASP A 391 -24.84 -1.19 9.20
CA ASP A 391 -23.93 -0.07 9.47
C ASP A 391 -22.95 0.15 8.30
N GLU A 392 -22.65 -0.89 7.51
CA GLU A 392 -21.83 -0.81 6.29
C GLU A 392 -22.48 0.00 5.15
N ILE A 393 -23.81 0.15 5.18
CA ILE A 393 -24.54 1.05 4.28
C ILE A 393 -24.97 2.34 4.98
N GLY A 394 -24.74 2.47 6.30
CA GLY A 394 -25.13 3.63 7.09
C GLY A 394 -26.63 3.68 7.37
N MET A 395 -27.25 2.54 7.70
CA MET A 395 -28.66 2.48 8.12
C MET A 395 -28.95 3.41 9.30
N GLY A 396 -30.17 3.94 9.29
CA GLY A 396 -30.73 4.75 10.37
C GLY A 396 -31.39 3.91 11.47
N ASP A 397 -32.02 4.60 12.40
CA ASP A 397 -32.81 4.02 13.48
C ASP A 397 -34.24 4.57 13.50
N ASN A 398 -35.12 3.92 14.26
CA ASN A 398 -36.45 4.42 14.57
C ASN A 398 -36.69 4.41 16.09
N ILE A 399 -36.29 5.49 16.76
CA ILE A 399 -36.40 5.66 18.22
C ILE A 399 -37.84 5.68 18.78
N PHE A 400 -38.85 5.67 17.91
CA PHE A 400 -40.27 5.60 18.30
C PHE A 400 -40.77 4.17 18.49
N LEU A 401 -40.00 3.17 18.06
CA LEU A 401 -40.28 1.77 18.37
C LEU A 401 -39.98 1.47 19.84
N GLY A 402 -40.64 0.46 20.37
CA GLY A 402 -40.52 0.04 21.77
C GLY A 402 -39.13 -0.53 22.08
N ASP A 403 -38.70 -0.38 23.32
CA ASP A 403 -37.42 -0.90 23.81
C ASP A 403 -36.23 -0.57 22.86
N ARG A 404 -35.54 -1.60 22.34
CA ARG A 404 -34.37 -1.49 21.46
C ARG A 404 -34.69 -1.80 19.99
N ASP A 405 -35.96 -2.03 19.63
CA ASP A 405 -36.37 -2.38 18.25
C ASP A 405 -36.00 -1.32 17.22
N GLY A 406 -35.83 -0.07 17.65
CA GLY A 406 -35.42 1.04 16.80
C GLY A 406 -34.12 0.81 16.02
N VAL A 407 -33.20 -0.02 16.53
CA VAL A 407 -31.96 -0.37 15.83
C VAL A 407 -32.02 -1.73 15.14
N ARG A 408 -33.14 -2.46 15.25
CA ARG A 408 -33.35 -3.83 14.77
C ARG A 408 -34.28 -3.91 13.54
N THR A 409 -34.54 -2.78 12.89
CA THR A 409 -35.38 -2.68 11.69
C THR A 409 -34.84 -3.49 10.51
N PRO A 410 -35.70 -3.90 9.56
CA PRO A 410 -35.28 -4.70 8.41
C PRO A 410 -34.11 -4.13 7.60
N MET A 411 -33.21 -5.00 7.13
CA MET A 411 -32.10 -4.65 6.26
C MET A 411 -32.60 -4.03 4.93
N GLN A 412 -31.92 -2.98 4.46
CA GLN A 412 -32.34 -2.20 3.28
C GLN A 412 -31.59 -2.67 2.02
N TRP A 413 -32.15 -3.63 1.30
CA TRP A 413 -31.54 -4.24 0.12
C TRP A 413 -31.68 -3.41 -1.16
N SER A 414 -32.82 -2.76 -1.37
CA SER A 414 -33.14 -2.05 -2.62
C SER A 414 -34.12 -0.90 -2.35
N PRO A 415 -34.35 0.02 -3.32
CA PRO A 415 -35.38 1.05 -3.17
C PRO A 415 -36.81 0.53 -3.35
N ASP A 416 -36.99 -0.76 -3.63
CA ASP A 416 -38.30 -1.38 -3.81
C ASP A 416 -39.12 -1.47 -2.52
N ARG A 417 -40.34 -1.98 -2.64
CA ARG A 417 -41.25 -2.25 -1.53
C ARG A 417 -40.53 -2.92 -0.35
N ASN A 418 -40.78 -2.40 0.85
CA ASN A 418 -40.18 -2.84 2.11
C ASN A 418 -38.64 -2.81 2.13
N GLY A 419 -38.00 -1.96 1.31
CA GLY A 419 -36.55 -1.95 1.16
C GLY A 419 -35.99 -3.20 0.48
N GLY A 420 -36.82 -3.97 -0.23
CA GLY A 420 -36.45 -5.27 -0.77
C GLY A 420 -36.24 -6.38 0.26
N PHE A 421 -36.60 -6.16 1.54
CA PHE A 421 -36.51 -7.17 2.61
C PHE A 421 -37.55 -8.29 2.44
N SER A 422 -38.77 -7.94 2.04
CA SER A 422 -39.93 -8.85 1.94
C SER A 422 -40.92 -8.34 0.89
N ARG A 423 -41.70 -9.23 0.25
CA ARG A 423 -42.84 -8.84 -0.59
C ARG A 423 -44.19 -8.80 0.15
N ALA A 424 -44.20 -9.07 1.46
CA ALA A 424 -45.39 -9.05 2.30
C ALA A 424 -46.08 -7.67 2.34
N ASP A 425 -47.30 -7.62 2.87
CA ASP A 425 -47.95 -6.35 3.22
C ASP A 425 -47.03 -5.55 4.16
N PRO A 426 -46.70 -4.27 3.88
CA PRO A 426 -45.90 -3.46 4.80
C PRO A 426 -46.43 -3.47 6.25
N ALA A 427 -47.75 -3.61 6.43
CA ALA A 427 -48.37 -3.66 7.75
C ALA A 427 -48.18 -5.02 8.47
N SER A 428 -47.78 -6.09 7.76
CA SER A 428 -47.54 -7.42 8.33
C SER A 428 -46.06 -7.68 8.63
N LEU A 429 -45.17 -6.73 8.36
CA LEU A 429 -43.75 -6.87 8.69
C LEU A 429 -43.55 -6.95 10.19
N VAL A 430 -42.58 -7.77 10.60
CA VAL A 430 -42.17 -7.91 12.01
C VAL A 430 -41.80 -6.56 12.64
N LEU A 431 -41.13 -5.71 11.87
CA LEU A 431 -40.83 -4.32 12.18
C LEU A 431 -40.89 -3.49 10.88
N PRO A 432 -41.31 -2.22 10.94
CA PRO A 432 -41.30 -1.37 9.76
C PRO A 432 -39.85 -1.06 9.33
N PRO A 433 -39.54 -1.01 8.02
CA PRO A 433 -38.27 -0.50 7.55
C PRO A 433 -38.17 1.00 7.85
N VAL A 434 -36.95 1.53 7.86
CA VAL A 434 -36.74 2.98 8.01
C VAL A 434 -37.23 3.67 6.73
N MET A 435 -38.05 4.70 6.90
CA MET A 435 -38.71 5.43 5.80
C MET A 435 -38.52 6.95 5.90
N ASP A 436 -37.72 7.43 6.84
CA ASP A 436 -37.47 8.85 6.95
C ASP A 436 -36.63 9.34 5.74
N PRO A 437 -36.70 10.64 5.38
CA PRO A 437 -36.02 11.15 4.19
C PRO A 437 -34.49 11.03 4.21
N LEU A 438 -33.86 10.91 5.39
CA LEU A 438 -32.41 10.89 5.53
C LEU A 438 -31.84 9.48 5.48
N TYR A 439 -32.49 8.49 6.11
CA TYR A 439 -31.98 7.13 6.23
C TYR A 439 -32.86 6.06 5.58
N GLY A 440 -34.01 6.44 5.03
CA GLY A 440 -34.94 5.49 4.44
C GLY A 440 -34.39 4.72 3.25
N PHE A 441 -34.89 3.50 3.03
CA PHE A 441 -34.41 2.58 2.01
C PHE A 441 -34.42 3.10 0.57
N GLN A 442 -35.22 4.14 0.27
CA GLN A 442 -35.20 4.83 -1.03
C GLN A 442 -33.85 5.51 -1.31
N SER A 443 -33.17 5.97 -0.25
CA SER A 443 -31.86 6.66 -0.34
C SER A 443 -30.71 5.76 0.11
N VAL A 444 -30.91 4.95 1.15
CA VAL A 444 -29.88 4.09 1.75
C VAL A 444 -30.22 2.63 1.51
N ASN A 445 -29.61 2.00 0.51
CA ASN A 445 -29.81 0.58 0.27
C ASN A 445 -28.60 -0.06 -0.41
N VAL A 446 -28.51 -1.39 -0.32
CA VAL A 446 -27.41 -2.18 -0.90
C VAL A 446 -27.34 -2.04 -2.41
N GLU A 447 -28.44 -2.13 -3.14
CA GLU A 447 -28.44 -2.07 -4.61
C GLU A 447 -27.84 -0.75 -5.13
N THR A 448 -28.27 0.38 -4.59
CA THR A 448 -27.74 1.70 -4.95
C THR A 448 -26.26 1.82 -4.59
N GLN A 449 -25.87 1.42 -3.38
CA GLN A 449 -24.48 1.56 -2.94
C GLN A 449 -23.52 0.58 -3.61
N ALA A 450 -23.99 -0.61 -4.00
CA ALA A 450 -23.17 -1.58 -4.73
C ALA A 450 -22.74 -1.02 -6.10
N ARG A 451 -23.61 -0.24 -6.75
CA ARG A 451 -23.33 0.40 -8.05
C ARG A 451 -22.45 1.66 -7.96
N ASP A 452 -22.38 2.31 -6.81
CA ASP A 452 -21.54 3.50 -6.61
C ASP A 452 -20.17 3.09 -6.05
N PRO A 453 -19.06 3.20 -6.83
CA PRO A 453 -17.72 2.84 -6.38
C PRO A 453 -17.23 3.63 -5.17
N HIS A 454 -17.82 4.81 -4.95
CA HIS A 454 -17.50 5.69 -3.83
C HIS A 454 -18.49 5.54 -2.69
N SER A 455 -19.39 4.56 -2.67
CA SER A 455 -20.34 4.37 -1.57
C SER A 455 -19.67 4.00 -0.24
N LEU A 456 -20.41 4.09 0.87
CA LEU A 456 -19.92 3.61 2.16
C LEU A 456 -19.72 2.08 2.14
N LEU A 457 -20.62 1.34 1.48
CA LEU A 457 -20.49 -0.11 1.30
C LEU A 457 -19.18 -0.50 0.61
N ASN A 458 -18.88 0.12 -0.54
CA ASN A 458 -17.68 -0.20 -1.30
C ASN A 458 -16.40 0.32 -0.61
N TRP A 459 -16.49 1.40 0.17
CA TRP A 459 -15.43 1.81 1.07
C TRP A 459 -15.18 0.76 2.16
N THR A 460 -16.23 0.27 2.84
CA THR A 460 -16.10 -0.76 3.88
C THR A 460 -15.50 -2.05 3.32
N ARG A 461 -15.95 -2.51 2.15
CA ARG A 461 -15.34 -3.67 1.45
C ARG A 461 -13.84 -3.52 1.26
N ARG A 462 -13.41 -2.35 0.77
CA ARG A 462 -11.99 -2.05 0.54
C ARG A 462 -11.19 -2.09 1.84
N MET A 463 -11.70 -1.46 2.90
CA MET A 463 -11.04 -1.44 4.20
C MET A 463 -10.95 -2.83 4.84
N LEU A 464 -11.99 -3.66 4.70
CA LEU A 464 -11.96 -5.06 5.16
C LEU A 464 -10.98 -5.91 4.37
N SER A 465 -10.86 -5.69 3.05
CA SER A 465 -9.85 -6.35 2.22
C SER A 465 -8.43 -6.03 2.67
N ILE A 466 -8.13 -4.73 2.86
CA ILE A 466 -6.81 -4.28 3.37
C ILE A 466 -6.55 -4.92 4.74
N ARG A 467 -7.52 -4.88 5.67
CA ARG A 467 -7.34 -5.50 6.99
C ARG A 467 -7.00 -6.99 6.90
N LYS A 468 -7.63 -7.74 5.99
CA LYS A 468 -7.40 -9.19 5.82
C LYS A 468 -6.01 -9.53 5.33
N GLN A 469 -5.38 -8.65 4.56
CA GLN A 469 -4.03 -8.84 4.04
C GLN A 469 -2.96 -8.69 5.13
N HIS A 470 -3.27 -8.00 6.23
CA HIS A 470 -2.31 -7.62 7.27
C HIS A 470 -2.65 -8.19 8.64
N LYS A 471 -1.88 -9.18 9.10
CA LYS A 471 -2.11 -9.88 10.37
C LYS A 471 -1.81 -9.02 11.59
N ALA A 472 -0.99 -7.97 11.45
CA ALA A 472 -0.70 -7.02 12.52
C ALA A 472 -1.95 -6.36 13.10
N PHE A 473 -3.03 -6.18 12.33
CA PHE A 473 -4.28 -5.65 12.88
C PHE A 473 -4.96 -6.61 13.86
N GLY A 474 -4.99 -7.91 13.56
CA GLY A 474 -5.60 -8.93 14.42
C GLY A 474 -4.68 -9.35 15.56
N ARG A 475 -3.42 -9.66 15.25
CA ARG A 475 -2.50 -10.35 16.16
C ARG A 475 -1.34 -9.48 16.68
N GLY A 476 -1.13 -8.31 16.08
CA GLY A 476 0.00 -7.47 16.42
C GLY A 476 -0.15 -6.77 17.76
N THR A 477 0.99 -6.43 18.37
CA THR A 477 1.05 -5.59 19.56
C THR A 477 0.53 -4.19 19.27
N LEU A 478 0.22 -3.41 20.31
CA LEU A 478 -0.18 -2.01 20.20
C LEU A 478 0.85 -1.13 20.92
N LYS A 479 1.48 -0.20 20.19
CA LYS A 479 2.37 0.81 20.76
C LYS A 479 1.82 2.21 20.50
N MET A 480 1.33 2.85 21.54
CA MET A 480 0.79 4.21 21.46
C MET A 480 1.89 5.25 21.21
N LEU A 481 1.68 6.12 20.23
CA LEU A 481 2.50 7.32 20.04
C LEU A 481 1.87 8.49 20.80
N MET A 482 2.71 9.38 21.32
CA MET A 482 2.27 10.49 22.17
C MET A 482 2.59 11.86 21.54
N PRO A 483 1.97 12.21 20.39
CA PRO A 483 2.18 13.52 19.81
C PRO A 483 1.66 14.64 20.74
N ASN A 484 2.28 15.81 20.63
CA ASN A 484 1.86 17.02 21.35
C ASN A 484 0.45 17.46 20.96
N ASN A 485 0.04 17.24 19.71
CA ASN A 485 -1.33 17.54 19.27
C ASN A 485 -2.31 16.48 19.80
N ARG A 486 -3.06 16.84 20.86
CA ARG A 486 -4.06 15.95 21.50
C ARG A 486 -5.23 15.57 20.59
N ARG A 487 -5.46 16.31 19.50
CA ARG A 487 -6.52 16.01 18.52
C ARG A 487 -6.17 14.85 17.60
N VAL A 488 -4.91 14.40 17.60
CA VAL A 488 -4.45 13.31 16.73
C VAL A 488 -4.09 12.09 17.56
N LEU A 489 -4.78 10.98 17.32
CA LEU A 489 -4.44 9.67 17.85
C LEU A 489 -3.47 8.99 16.88
N ALA A 490 -2.34 8.48 17.37
CA ALA A 490 -1.38 7.75 16.56
C ALA A 490 -0.84 6.55 17.33
N TYR A 491 -0.67 5.42 16.65
CA TYR A 491 -0.16 4.17 17.22
C TYR A 491 0.43 3.25 16.17
N LEU A 492 1.31 2.37 16.60
CA LEU A 492 1.91 1.31 15.80
C LEU A 492 1.26 -0.04 16.12
N ARG A 493 1.07 -0.86 15.08
CA ARG A 493 0.76 -2.28 15.18
C ARG A 493 1.94 -3.09 14.67
N GLU A 494 2.48 -3.96 15.49
CA GLU A 494 3.68 -4.73 15.17
C GLU A 494 3.39 -6.23 15.27
N ALA A 495 3.65 -6.98 14.20
CA ALA A 495 3.57 -8.44 14.21
C ALA A 495 4.75 -9.05 13.45
N THR A 496 4.98 -10.33 13.66
CA THR A 496 5.87 -11.13 12.82
C THR A 496 5.02 -12.17 12.11
N ASP A 497 5.19 -12.31 10.80
CA ASP A 497 4.49 -13.33 10.02
C ASP A 497 5.03 -14.75 10.33
N ALA A 498 4.44 -15.78 9.70
CA ALA A 498 4.83 -17.17 9.94
C ALA A 498 6.22 -17.50 9.38
N GLU A 499 6.68 -16.72 8.40
CA GLU A 499 7.96 -16.82 7.71
C GLU A 499 9.08 -16.06 8.44
N GLY A 500 8.75 -15.30 9.50
CA GLY A 500 9.68 -14.56 10.34
C GLY A 500 9.90 -13.10 9.92
N ASN A 501 9.13 -12.56 8.97
CA ASN A 501 9.24 -11.17 8.54
C ASN A 501 8.44 -10.25 9.47
N PRO A 502 9.00 -9.10 9.87
CA PRO A 502 8.29 -8.12 10.68
C PRO A 502 7.32 -7.29 9.81
N GLU A 503 6.07 -7.21 10.26
CA GLU A 503 5.05 -6.31 9.73
C GLU A 503 4.82 -5.16 10.72
N LEU A 504 4.98 -3.93 10.24
CA LEU A 504 4.86 -2.73 11.06
C LEU A 504 3.91 -1.73 10.41
N ILE A 505 2.80 -1.43 11.09
CA ILE A 505 1.75 -0.54 10.58
C ILE A 505 1.62 0.68 11.48
N LEU A 506 1.73 1.87 10.89
CA LEU A 506 1.47 3.15 11.55
C LEU A 506 0.04 3.61 11.25
N CYS A 507 -0.78 3.73 12.29
CA CYS A 507 -2.13 4.28 12.22
C CYS A 507 -2.13 5.70 12.78
N VAL A 508 -2.69 6.67 12.04
CA VAL A 508 -2.80 8.07 12.45
C VAL A 508 -4.21 8.57 12.17
N ALA A 509 -4.88 9.14 13.15
CA ALA A 509 -6.30 9.51 13.09
C ALA A 509 -6.53 10.91 13.67
N ASN A 510 -7.14 11.79 12.88
CA ASN A 510 -7.57 13.11 13.34
C ASN A 510 -8.96 13.02 13.96
N LEU A 511 -9.08 13.32 15.24
CA LEU A 511 -10.36 13.33 15.97
C LEU A 511 -11.09 14.67 15.88
N SER A 512 -10.48 15.68 15.28
CA SER A 512 -11.04 17.04 15.17
C SER A 512 -11.81 17.25 13.87
N ARG A 513 -12.83 18.12 13.93
CA ARG A 513 -13.55 18.63 12.74
C ARG A 513 -12.74 19.60 11.88
N ALA A 514 -11.54 19.98 12.31
CA ALA A 514 -10.64 20.86 11.58
C ALA A 514 -9.41 20.09 11.10
N ALA A 515 -8.78 20.57 10.02
CA ALA A 515 -7.49 20.04 9.58
C ALA A 515 -6.46 20.18 10.70
N GLN A 516 -5.64 19.16 10.91
CA GLN A 516 -4.61 19.11 11.95
C GLN A 516 -3.25 18.79 11.33
N ALA A 517 -2.22 19.44 11.86
CA ALA A 517 -0.84 19.02 11.67
C ALA A 517 -0.36 18.28 12.92
N VAL A 518 0.48 17.27 12.74
CA VAL A 518 1.07 16.50 13.83
C VAL A 518 2.52 16.19 13.53
N GLU A 519 3.36 16.29 14.55
CA GLU A 519 4.73 15.80 14.54
C GLU A 519 4.77 14.48 15.31
N LEU A 520 5.28 13.42 14.67
CA LEU A 520 5.42 12.09 15.26
C LEU A 520 6.89 11.77 15.50
N GLU A 521 7.21 11.30 16.70
CA GLU A 521 8.53 10.77 17.01
C GLU A 521 8.62 9.34 16.48
N LEU A 522 9.38 9.15 15.40
CA LEU A 522 9.54 7.86 14.69
C LEU A 522 11.02 7.49 14.49
N SER A 523 11.95 8.13 15.20
CA SER A 523 13.41 7.93 14.97
C SER A 523 13.88 6.49 15.18
N ALA A 524 13.14 5.68 15.95
CA ALA A 524 13.37 4.24 16.09
C ALA A 524 13.17 3.43 14.78
N HIS A 525 12.56 4.06 13.77
CA HIS A 525 12.26 3.48 12.46
C HIS A 525 12.95 4.27 11.33
N ASP A 526 14.08 4.91 11.64
CA ASP A 526 14.92 5.61 10.66
C ASP A 526 15.25 4.73 9.45
N GLY A 527 15.12 5.28 8.25
CA GLY A 527 15.29 4.57 6.97
C GLY A 527 14.04 3.85 6.46
N LYS A 528 13.00 3.64 7.29
CA LYS A 528 11.74 3.04 6.81
C LYS A 528 10.89 4.05 6.04
N VAL A 529 10.13 3.56 5.07
CA VAL A 529 9.20 4.38 4.26
C VAL A 529 7.76 4.08 4.63
N PRO A 530 6.97 5.09 5.03
CA PRO A 530 5.53 4.92 5.17
C PRO A 530 4.87 4.80 3.79
N VAL A 531 4.24 3.66 3.51
CA VAL A 531 3.44 3.42 2.30
C VAL A 531 1.97 3.42 2.67
N GLU A 532 1.19 4.36 2.14
CA GLU A 532 -0.24 4.50 2.44
C GLU A 532 -1.01 3.30 1.89
N MET A 533 -1.75 2.60 2.75
CA MET A 533 -2.27 1.26 2.45
C MET A 533 -3.52 1.25 1.56
N VAL A 534 -4.24 2.37 1.41
CA VAL A 534 -5.45 2.44 0.57
C VAL A 534 -5.09 2.68 -0.90
N GLY A 535 -4.15 3.58 -1.16
CA GLY A 535 -3.73 4.01 -2.50
C GLY A 535 -2.38 3.47 -2.96
N GLY A 536 -1.55 2.94 -2.05
CA GLY A 536 -0.20 2.44 -2.33
C GLY A 536 0.86 3.53 -2.44
N SER A 537 0.51 4.79 -2.14
CA SER A 537 1.42 5.94 -2.29
C SER A 537 2.49 5.94 -1.21
N SER A 538 3.77 6.01 -1.61
CA SER A 538 4.88 6.16 -0.66
C SER A 538 5.01 7.61 -0.19
N PHE A 539 5.26 7.80 1.10
CA PHE A 539 5.55 9.08 1.72
C PHE A 539 7.07 9.27 1.91
N PRO A 540 7.56 10.47 2.27
CA PRO A 540 8.97 10.67 2.56
C PRO A 540 9.52 9.67 3.60
N PRO A 541 10.79 9.24 3.51
CA PRO A 541 11.37 8.29 4.45
C PRO A 541 11.40 8.87 5.86
N ILE A 542 11.27 8.00 6.85
CA ILE A 542 11.44 8.36 8.24
C ILE A 542 12.92 8.67 8.46
N GLY A 543 13.19 9.86 8.98
CA GLY A 543 14.52 10.29 9.37
C GLY A 543 14.67 10.39 10.89
N GLN A 544 15.77 11.01 11.31
CA GLN A 544 16.06 11.34 12.71
C GLN A 544 15.25 12.53 13.27
N LEU A 545 14.53 13.27 12.41
CA LEU A 545 13.66 14.38 12.82
C LEU A 545 12.24 13.89 13.07
N ASN A 546 11.44 14.68 13.82
CA ASN A 546 10.02 14.42 13.95
C ASN A 546 9.34 14.40 12.57
N TYR A 547 8.51 13.38 12.36
CA TYR A 547 7.82 13.15 11.12
C TYR A 547 6.53 13.99 11.06
N LEU A 548 6.49 14.99 10.17
CA LEU A 548 5.35 15.88 10.01
C LEU A 548 4.28 15.26 9.11
N LEU A 549 3.05 15.15 9.63
CA LEU A 549 1.86 14.77 8.86
C LEU A 549 0.79 15.85 8.95
N THR A 550 -0.02 15.97 7.91
CA THR A 550 -1.23 16.79 7.89
C THR A 550 -2.44 15.93 7.54
N LEU A 551 -3.51 16.09 8.29
CA LEU A 551 -4.73 15.29 8.15
C LEU A 551 -5.94 16.22 7.95
N PRO A 552 -6.86 15.90 7.02
CA PRO A 552 -8.11 16.62 6.89
C PRO A 552 -9.02 16.38 8.10
N PRO A 553 -10.11 17.15 8.28
CA PRO A 553 -11.14 16.89 9.28
C PRO A 553 -11.58 15.42 9.31
N TYR A 554 -11.47 14.78 10.47
CA TYR A 554 -11.80 13.36 10.67
C TYR A 554 -11.06 12.37 9.75
N GLY A 555 -9.98 12.82 9.08
CA GLY A 555 -9.16 11.96 8.23
C GLY A 555 -8.27 11.03 9.04
N PHE A 556 -7.89 9.91 8.44
CA PHE A 556 -6.93 8.97 8.99
C PHE A 556 -6.00 8.45 7.89
N TYR A 557 -4.85 7.90 8.30
CA TYR A 557 -3.94 7.16 7.43
C TYR A 557 -3.56 5.85 8.10
N TRP A 558 -3.44 4.80 7.29
CA TRP A 558 -2.73 3.57 7.64
C TRP A 558 -1.52 3.47 6.73
N PHE A 559 -0.33 3.36 7.32
CA PHE A 559 0.91 3.20 6.59
C PHE A 559 1.55 1.86 6.93
N LEU A 560 1.94 1.09 5.92
CA LEU A 560 2.91 0.02 6.08
C LEU A 560 4.31 0.65 6.10
N LEU A 561 5.11 0.38 7.13
CA LEU A 561 6.48 0.88 7.22
C LEU A 561 7.44 -0.11 6.55
N ALA A 562 7.62 0.07 5.23
CA ALA A 562 8.45 -0.79 4.38
C ALA A 562 9.94 -0.48 4.49
N GLU A 563 10.78 -1.48 4.20
CA GLU A 563 12.24 -1.34 4.10
C GLU A 563 12.64 -0.71 2.76
N GLU A 564 13.78 -0.01 2.72
CA GLU A 564 14.28 0.74 1.55
C GLU A 564 14.47 -0.12 0.28
N ALA A 565 14.65 -1.44 0.43
CA ALA A 565 14.76 -2.37 -0.69
C ALA A 565 13.44 -2.61 -1.46
N GLN A 566 12.29 -2.21 -0.92
CA GLN A 566 10.95 -2.38 -1.53
C GLN A 566 10.43 -1.10 -2.22
N MET A 567 11.29 -0.12 -2.46
CA MET A 567 10.91 1.21 -2.95
C MET A 567 10.58 1.30 -4.46
N PRO A 568 9.66 2.22 -4.86
CA PRO A 568 9.59 2.76 -6.21
C PRO A 568 10.83 3.61 -6.58
N SER A 569 11.19 3.64 -7.86
CA SER A 569 12.44 4.22 -8.38
C SER A 569 12.64 5.74 -8.22
N TRP A 570 11.64 6.49 -7.73
CA TRP A 570 11.72 7.94 -7.55
C TRP A 570 12.33 8.37 -6.21
N HIS A 571 12.60 7.44 -5.30
CA HIS A 571 13.16 7.74 -3.98
C HIS A 571 14.66 8.10 -4.06
N VAL A 572 15.03 9.24 -3.49
CA VAL A 572 16.42 9.66 -3.29
C VAL A 572 16.75 9.48 -1.81
N SER A 573 17.62 8.53 -1.47
CA SER A 573 18.06 8.26 -0.09
C SER A 573 18.57 9.55 0.58
N PRO A 574 18.23 9.82 1.85
CA PRO A 574 18.78 10.94 2.60
C PRO A 574 20.31 10.81 2.67
N VAL A 575 21.02 11.83 2.19
CA VAL A 575 22.48 11.88 2.28
C VAL A 575 22.90 11.98 3.75
N ASP A 576 23.85 11.13 4.15
CA ASP A 576 24.49 11.09 5.47
C ASP A 576 24.77 12.48 6.08
N ARG A 577 24.59 12.60 7.40
CA ARG A 577 24.96 13.80 8.17
C ARG A 577 26.39 14.24 7.84
N MET A 578 26.55 15.55 7.63
CA MET A 578 27.80 16.16 7.23
C MET A 578 28.96 15.79 8.17
N PRO A 579 30.12 15.32 7.65
CA PRO A 579 31.35 15.27 8.42
C PRO A 579 31.82 16.69 8.79
N GLU A 580 32.75 16.81 9.74
CA GLU A 580 33.43 18.09 10.02
C GLU A 580 34.07 18.63 8.72
N LEU A 581 33.52 19.73 8.18
CA LEU A 581 34.05 20.38 6.99
C LEU A 581 35.37 21.08 7.30
N THR A 582 36.44 20.72 6.58
CA THR A 582 37.70 21.47 6.64
C THR A 582 37.49 22.92 6.22
N THR A 583 38.15 23.87 6.89
CA THR A 583 38.07 25.30 6.57
C THR A 583 39.21 25.74 5.66
N LEU A 584 38.86 26.14 4.44
CA LEU A 584 39.75 26.78 3.47
C LEU A 584 39.78 28.30 3.72
N VAL A 585 40.94 28.92 3.53
CA VAL A 585 41.12 30.37 3.72
C VAL A 585 41.58 31.01 2.42
N ILE A 586 40.83 32.00 1.94
CA ILE A 586 41.15 32.82 0.77
C ILE A 586 41.12 34.30 1.14
N LYS A 587 41.80 35.16 0.37
CA LYS A 587 41.81 36.61 0.59
C LYS A 587 40.64 37.27 -0.14
N ASN A 588 40.57 37.15 -1.46
CA ASN A 588 39.65 37.94 -2.28
C ASN A 588 38.82 37.11 -3.28
N GLN A 589 39.44 36.21 -4.04
CA GLN A 589 38.78 35.51 -5.16
C GLN A 589 38.90 33.98 -5.06
N LEU A 590 37.93 33.24 -5.61
CA LEU A 590 37.96 31.78 -5.64
C LEU A 590 39.10 31.19 -6.50
N GLY A 591 39.66 31.96 -7.44
CA GLY A 591 40.86 31.53 -8.18
C GLY A 591 42.08 31.28 -7.27
N GLU A 592 42.08 31.80 -6.04
CA GLU A 592 43.11 31.52 -5.02
C GLU A 592 43.06 30.07 -4.51
N LEU A 593 42.01 29.29 -4.83
CA LEU A 593 41.95 27.85 -4.53
C LEU A 593 43.09 27.06 -5.21
N LEU A 594 43.69 27.58 -6.28
CA LEU A 594 44.86 27.00 -6.94
C LEU A 594 46.19 27.31 -6.23
N GLN A 595 46.17 28.14 -5.18
CA GLN A 595 47.37 28.55 -4.43
C GLN A 595 47.51 27.77 -3.12
N LEU A 596 48.74 27.55 -2.67
CA LEU A 596 49.01 26.97 -1.35
C LEU A 596 48.67 27.99 -0.23
N PRO A 597 48.05 27.57 0.90
CA PRO A 597 47.76 26.18 1.30
C PRO A 597 46.40 25.64 0.84
N ALA A 598 45.50 26.48 0.31
CA ALA A 598 44.12 26.10 -0.03
C ALA A 598 44.06 24.94 -1.03
N ARG A 599 44.93 24.94 -2.05
CA ARG A 599 45.04 23.85 -3.03
C ARG A 599 45.33 22.50 -2.39
N ALA A 600 46.31 22.44 -1.48
CA ALA A 600 46.70 21.19 -0.83
C ALA A 600 45.55 20.61 0.00
N THR A 601 44.86 21.45 0.79
CA THR A 601 43.70 21.00 1.57
C THR A 601 42.55 20.54 0.67
N LEU A 602 42.29 21.26 -0.43
CA LEU A 602 41.23 20.90 -1.37
C LEU A 602 41.50 19.55 -2.06
N GLU A 603 42.72 19.34 -2.55
CA GLU A 603 43.15 18.13 -3.28
C GLU A 603 43.37 16.92 -2.36
N GLN A 604 43.83 17.12 -1.12
CA GLN A 604 44.19 16.01 -0.21
C GLN A 604 43.08 15.66 0.79
N GLU A 605 42.20 16.59 1.14
CA GLU A 605 41.15 16.37 2.15
C GLU A 605 39.74 16.52 1.59
N SER A 606 39.41 17.69 1.03
CA SER A 606 38.02 18.03 0.70
C SER A 606 37.47 17.26 -0.51
N LEU A 607 38.16 17.27 -1.65
CA LEU A 607 37.70 16.56 -2.86
C LEU A 607 37.70 15.03 -2.70
N PRO A 608 38.74 14.38 -2.12
CA PRO A 608 38.72 12.94 -1.88
C PRO A 608 37.60 12.47 -0.93
N ALA A 609 37.15 13.33 -0.01
CA ALA A 609 36.02 13.04 0.87
C ALA A 609 34.66 13.30 0.21
N TYR A 610 34.61 14.22 -0.75
CA TYR A 610 33.37 14.63 -1.42
C TYR A 610 33.00 13.74 -2.60
N LEU A 611 33.95 13.43 -3.50
CA LEU A 611 33.70 12.74 -4.76
C LEU A 611 33.01 11.37 -4.58
N PRO A 612 33.45 10.47 -3.67
CA PRO A 612 32.82 9.16 -3.48
C PRO A 612 31.37 9.21 -2.96
N LYS A 613 30.92 10.38 -2.46
CA LYS A 613 29.55 10.58 -1.97
C LYS A 613 28.58 11.06 -3.05
N ARG A 614 29.08 11.33 -4.26
CA ARG A 614 28.26 11.84 -5.37
C ARG A 614 27.81 10.69 -6.26
N ARG A 615 26.53 10.67 -6.63
CA ARG A 615 25.98 9.60 -7.49
C ARG A 615 26.61 9.53 -8.88
N TRP A 616 27.07 10.66 -9.41
CA TRP A 616 27.72 10.74 -10.73
C TRP A 616 29.20 10.31 -10.73
N PHE A 617 29.80 10.06 -9.56
CA PHE A 617 31.19 9.63 -9.46
C PHE A 617 31.30 8.10 -9.54
N SER A 618 32.07 7.58 -10.50
CA SER A 618 32.04 6.15 -10.86
C SER A 618 33.05 5.27 -10.09
N GLY A 619 33.37 5.58 -8.83
CA GLY A 619 34.36 4.85 -8.03
C GLY A 619 34.15 4.97 -6.51
N GLN A 620 34.72 4.04 -5.74
CA GLN A 620 34.72 4.11 -4.27
C GLN A 620 35.94 4.86 -3.75
N ARG A 621 35.91 5.27 -2.47
CA ARG A 621 37.02 6.01 -1.85
C ARG A 621 38.34 5.23 -1.89
N GLU A 622 38.26 3.91 -1.81
CA GLU A 622 39.40 2.99 -1.82
C GLU A 622 40.07 2.88 -3.20
N ASP A 623 39.39 3.31 -4.26
CA ASP A 623 39.88 3.32 -5.64
C ASP A 623 40.72 4.58 -5.98
N LEU A 624 40.66 5.61 -5.13
CA LEU A 624 41.30 6.91 -5.35
C LEU A 624 42.78 6.90 -4.98
N ARG A 625 43.67 7.13 -5.95
CA ARG A 625 45.11 7.31 -5.70
C ARG A 625 45.49 8.77 -5.50
N GLN A 626 44.99 9.65 -6.36
CA GLN A 626 45.31 11.08 -6.35
C GLN A 626 44.16 11.88 -6.97
N VAL A 627 43.91 13.08 -6.45
CA VAL A 627 42.91 14.02 -6.96
C VAL A 627 43.61 15.37 -7.16
N GLU A 628 43.50 15.95 -8.34
CA GLU A 628 44.12 17.24 -8.69
C GLU A 628 43.09 18.20 -9.28
N LEU A 629 43.16 19.48 -8.89
CA LEU A 629 42.34 20.53 -9.53
C LEU A 629 43.08 21.05 -10.75
N LEU A 630 42.61 20.72 -11.95
CA LEU A 630 43.26 21.10 -13.21
C LEU A 630 43.21 22.62 -13.41
N TYR A 631 42.00 23.19 -13.34
CA TYR A 631 41.80 24.62 -13.46
C TYR A 631 40.65 25.11 -12.56
N ALA A 632 40.67 26.40 -12.26
CA ALA A 632 39.62 27.12 -11.57
C ALA A 632 39.56 28.54 -12.15
N ILE A 633 38.73 28.72 -13.15
CA ILE A 633 38.62 29.99 -13.89
C ILE A 633 37.49 30.80 -13.25
N PRO A 634 37.74 32.04 -12.77
CA PRO A 634 36.69 32.91 -12.26
C PRO A 634 35.55 33.04 -13.26
N PHE A 635 34.33 32.88 -12.77
CA PHE A 635 33.13 32.82 -13.59
C PHE A 635 32.09 33.77 -12.97
N GLY A 636 31.85 34.92 -13.62
CA GLY A 636 30.85 35.91 -13.17
C GLY A 636 31.38 37.32 -12.88
N GLY A 637 30.55 38.15 -12.23
CA GLY A 637 30.87 39.55 -11.88
C GLY A 637 31.84 39.70 -10.70
N ALA A 638 32.37 40.91 -10.46
CA ALA A 638 33.43 41.17 -9.47
C ALA A 638 33.08 40.78 -8.01
N ASP A 639 31.79 40.76 -7.67
CA ASP A 639 31.29 40.41 -6.33
C ASP A 639 30.72 38.98 -6.25
N GLU A 640 30.62 38.29 -7.39
CA GLU A 640 30.08 36.92 -7.47
C GLU A 640 31.23 35.92 -7.48
N LEU A 641 31.20 35.01 -6.52
CA LEU A 641 32.26 34.04 -6.30
C LEU A 641 31.86 32.70 -6.89
N TYR A 642 32.04 32.54 -8.20
CA TYR A 642 31.98 31.25 -8.87
C TYR A 642 33.26 30.97 -9.65
N VAL A 643 33.61 29.69 -9.79
CA VAL A 643 34.66 29.23 -10.70
C VAL A 643 34.17 28.05 -11.52
N LEU A 644 34.54 28.05 -12.79
CA LEU A 644 34.49 26.85 -13.61
C LEU A 644 35.74 26.02 -13.29
N SER A 645 35.56 24.77 -12.90
CA SER A 645 36.65 23.89 -12.52
C SER A 645 36.48 22.45 -13.01
N GLU A 646 37.62 21.83 -13.28
CA GLU A 646 37.76 20.43 -13.66
C GLU A 646 38.75 19.76 -12.71
N VAL A 647 38.40 18.55 -12.28
CA VAL A 647 39.17 17.73 -11.34
C VAL A 647 39.67 16.49 -12.07
N GLU A 648 40.97 16.26 -12.04
CA GLU A 648 41.58 15.03 -12.51
C GLU A 648 41.67 14.01 -11.37
N VAL A 649 41.25 12.79 -11.64
CA VAL A 649 41.25 11.68 -10.69
C VAL A 649 42.09 10.54 -11.24
N SER A 650 43.18 10.22 -10.55
CA SER A 650 43.99 9.03 -10.82
C SER A 650 43.49 7.85 -9.98
N ARG A 651 43.14 6.75 -10.64
CA ARG A 651 42.68 5.52 -9.97
C ARG A 651 43.83 4.59 -9.59
N ALA A 652 43.60 3.72 -8.61
CA ALA A 652 44.53 2.65 -8.24
C ALA A 652 44.84 1.69 -9.42
N SER A 653 43.92 1.53 -10.37
CA SER A 653 44.11 0.76 -11.61
C SER A 653 45.07 1.40 -12.62
N GLY A 654 45.48 2.65 -12.39
CA GLY A 654 46.32 3.43 -13.32
C GLY A 654 45.54 4.21 -14.37
N ALA A 655 44.20 4.15 -14.37
CA ALA A 655 43.35 4.98 -15.23
C ALA A 655 43.22 6.42 -14.69
N THR A 656 43.19 7.39 -15.60
CA THR A 656 42.95 8.81 -15.28
C THR A 656 41.59 9.23 -15.82
N GLU A 657 40.80 9.94 -15.02
CA GLU A 657 39.47 10.42 -15.37
C GLU A 657 39.30 11.91 -15.01
N HIS A 658 38.51 12.62 -15.80
CA HIS A 658 38.28 14.05 -15.64
C HIS A 658 36.82 14.30 -15.24
N TYR A 659 36.62 15.12 -14.22
CA TYR A 659 35.30 15.44 -13.68
C TYR A 659 35.07 16.95 -13.60
N GLN A 660 33.94 17.41 -14.12
CA GLN A 660 33.55 18.82 -14.02
C GLN A 660 32.85 19.10 -12.68
N VAL A 661 33.45 19.99 -11.89
CA VAL A 661 32.96 20.36 -10.56
C VAL A 661 33.04 21.88 -10.45
N PRO A 662 32.05 22.63 -10.97
CA PRO A 662 31.98 24.07 -10.74
C PRO A 662 31.90 24.34 -9.24
N LEU A 663 32.57 25.40 -8.76
CA LEU A 663 32.57 25.73 -7.33
C LEU A 663 32.00 27.12 -7.11
N GLY A 664 31.22 27.27 -6.04
CA GLY A 664 30.62 28.54 -5.64
C GLY A 664 30.71 28.78 -4.14
N PHE A 665 30.68 30.05 -3.74
CA PHE A 665 30.64 30.46 -2.34
C PHE A 665 29.22 30.87 -1.92
N VAL A 666 28.78 30.39 -0.75
CA VAL A 666 27.51 30.79 -0.12
C VAL A 666 27.79 31.32 1.28
N GLY A 667 27.33 32.52 1.61
CA GLY A 667 27.52 33.10 2.94
C GLY A 667 26.75 32.35 4.03
N GLU A 668 27.29 32.27 5.24
CA GLU A 668 26.67 31.55 6.38
C GLU A 668 25.27 32.07 6.76
N HIS A 669 24.90 33.29 6.33
CA HIS A 669 23.61 33.94 6.64
C HIS A 669 22.66 34.05 5.44
N GLU A 670 23.03 33.54 4.26
CA GLU A 670 22.19 33.53 3.05
C GLU A 670 21.29 32.27 2.96
N ALA A 671 20.88 31.73 4.12
CA ALA A 671 20.16 30.47 4.24
C ALA A 671 18.71 30.54 3.70
N GLY A 672 18.56 30.46 2.38
CA GLY A 672 17.28 30.31 1.70
C GLY A 672 17.07 28.94 1.04
N SER A 673 18.13 28.16 0.77
CA SER A 673 18.01 26.83 0.16
C SER A 673 18.88 25.79 0.88
N SER A 674 18.32 24.59 1.09
CA SER A 674 18.97 23.46 1.76
C SER A 674 20.01 22.75 0.89
N VAL A 675 19.87 22.81 -0.44
CA VAL A 675 20.69 22.06 -1.40
C VAL A 675 22.17 22.47 -1.39
N PRO A 676 22.55 23.78 -1.44
CA PRO A 676 23.97 24.16 -1.40
C PRO A 676 24.66 23.79 -0.07
N GLN A 677 23.89 23.66 1.02
CA GLN A 677 24.41 23.18 2.30
C GLN A 677 24.65 21.67 2.28
N GLN A 678 23.72 20.89 1.68
CA GLN A 678 23.86 19.44 1.51
C GLN A 678 25.04 19.06 0.61
N LEU A 679 25.34 19.88 -0.39
CA LEU A 679 26.44 19.67 -1.34
C LEU A 679 27.73 20.38 -0.95
N ALA A 680 27.83 20.91 0.27
CA ALA A 680 29.01 21.65 0.69
C ALA A 680 30.26 20.74 0.75
N LEU A 681 31.30 21.21 0.08
CA LEU A 681 32.61 20.59 -0.04
C LEU A 681 33.51 20.92 1.16
N ALA A 682 33.49 22.18 1.58
CA ALA A 682 34.35 22.73 2.61
C ALA A 682 33.75 24.00 3.22
N ARG A 683 34.23 24.40 4.40
CA ARG A 683 34.02 25.76 4.90
C ARG A 683 34.99 26.70 4.20
N LEU A 684 34.54 27.89 3.84
CA LEU A 684 35.39 28.89 3.21
C LEU A 684 35.37 30.18 4.02
N ARG A 685 36.55 30.66 4.39
CA ARG A 685 36.74 31.94 5.06
C ARG A 685 37.40 32.94 4.12
N ARG A 686 36.70 34.05 3.87
CA ARG A 686 37.16 35.22 3.13
C ARG A 686 37.23 36.42 4.07
N GLY A 687 38.42 36.69 4.61
CA GLY A 687 38.61 37.77 5.60
C GLY A 687 37.73 37.60 6.86
N ARG A 688 36.70 38.44 6.99
CA ARG A 688 35.69 38.40 8.08
C ARG A 688 34.45 37.58 7.73
N GLN A 689 34.24 37.25 6.47
CA GLN A 689 33.10 36.46 6.01
C GLN A 689 33.43 34.97 6.07
N VAL A 690 32.51 34.19 6.61
CA VAL A 690 32.57 32.72 6.64
C VAL A 690 31.34 32.21 5.89
N GLY A 691 31.53 31.13 5.17
CA GLY A 691 30.49 30.49 4.39
C GLY A 691 30.89 29.08 3.97
N LEU A 692 30.19 28.56 2.99
CA LEU A 692 30.40 27.22 2.44
C LEU A 692 30.95 27.34 1.02
N LEU A 693 31.93 26.50 0.70
CA LEU A 693 32.30 26.17 -0.67
C LEU A 693 31.45 24.98 -1.09
N THR A 694 30.67 25.13 -2.16
CA THR A 694 29.70 24.14 -2.61
C THR A 694 29.75 24.00 -4.13
N ASP A 695 28.94 23.10 -4.67
CA ASP A 695 28.78 22.94 -6.10
C ASP A 695 28.13 24.18 -6.73
N GLY A 696 28.91 24.90 -7.54
CA GLY A 696 28.51 26.15 -8.16
C GLY A 696 27.32 26.01 -9.11
N PHE A 697 27.10 24.82 -9.70
CA PHE A 697 25.96 24.59 -10.58
C PHE A 697 24.62 24.72 -9.85
N THR A 698 24.61 24.51 -8.53
CA THR A 698 23.40 24.69 -7.69
C THR A 698 23.07 26.14 -7.36
N LEU A 699 23.89 27.09 -7.80
CA LEU A 699 23.67 28.51 -7.59
C LEU A 699 23.12 29.09 -8.88
N SER A 700 21.91 29.66 -8.84
CA SER A 700 21.25 30.23 -10.02
C SER A 700 22.09 31.29 -10.73
N GLY A 701 22.92 32.04 -9.98
CA GLY A 701 23.88 32.99 -10.53
C GLY A 701 24.89 32.35 -11.48
N PHE A 702 25.39 31.15 -11.19
CA PHE A 702 26.31 30.43 -12.08
C PHE A 702 25.65 30.12 -13.42
N VAL A 703 24.43 29.54 -13.41
CA VAL A 703 23.67 29.21 -14.62
C VAL A 703 23.39 30.46 -15.46
N ARG A 704 23.04 31.58 -14.82
CA ARG A 704 22.84 32.87 -15.50
C ARG A 704 24.09 33.38 -16.22
N HIS A 705 25.29 33.19 -15.65
CA HIS A 705 26.54 33.54 -16.31
C HIS A 705 26.86 32.62 -17.49
N VAL A 706 26.54 31.31 -17.39
CA VAL A 706 26.64 30.41 -18.56
C VAL A 706 25.80 30.94 -19.72
N MET A 707 24.55 31.34 -19.43
CA MET A 707 23.66 31.90 -20.43
C MET A 707 24.19 33.21 -21.02
N ARG A 708 24.73 34.11 -20.20
CA ARG A 708 25.36 35.35 -20.68
C ARG A 708 26.53 35.07 -21.61
N HIS A 709 27.43 34.17 -21.23
CA HIS A 709 28.59 33.82 -22.05
C HIS A 709 28.21 33.11 -23.37
N LEU A 710 27.14 32.31 -23.38
CA LEU A 710 26.54 31.75 -24.60
C LEU A 710 26.00 32.85 -25.52
N SER A 711 25.24 33.80 -24.98
CA SER A 711 24.71 34.94 -25.75
C SER A 711 25.82 35.83 -26.33
N GLU A 712 26.92 36.02 -25.59
CA GLU A 712 28.06 36.84 -25.99
C GLU A 712 29.10 36.10 -26.87
N ARG A 713 28.94 34.79 -27.07
CA ARG A 713 29.91 33.92 -27.79
C ARG A 713 31.32 34.02 -27.21
N SER A 714 31.40 34.02 -25.88
CA SER A 714 32.66 34.22 -25.16
C SER A 714 33.67 33.08 -25.39
N VAL A 715 34.95 33.42 -25.32
CA VAL A 715 36.06 32.46 -25.27
C VAL A 715 36.95 32.79 -24.07
N LEU A 716 37.11 31.83 -23.16
CA LEU A 716 37.92 31.99 -21.94
C LEU A 716 39.19 31.14 -22.07
N GLY A 717 40.35 31.78 -22.08
CA GLY A 717 41.65 31.10 -22.21
C GLY A 717 42.26 30.69 -20.86
N TRP A 718 42.87 29.51 -20.81
CA TRP A 718 43.63 29.02 -19.66
C TRP A 718 44.72 28.03 -20.11
N GLN A 719 45.99 28.27 -19.74
CA GLN A 719 47.15 27.40 -20.00
C GLN A 719 47.12 26.69 -21.38
N GLY A 720 46.98 27.47 -22.45
CA GLY A 720 46.98 26.93 -23.83
C GLY A 720 45.68 26.26 -24.29
N SER A 721 44.72 26.02 -23.39
CA SER A 721 43.36 25.56 -23.69
C SER A 721 42.36 26.72 -23.71
N GLU A 722 41.22 26.53 -24.39
CA GLU A 722 40.14 27.52 -24.49
C GLU A 722 38.79 26.90 -24.13
N ILE A 723 38.00 27.58 -23.30
CA ILE A 723 36.59 27.26 -23.12
C ILE A 723 35.75 28.15 -24.03
N GLN A 724 35.05 27.53 -24.96
CA GLN A 724 34.26 28.16 -26.00
C GLN A 724 32.76 28.01 -25.68
N PHE A 725 32.04 29.13 -25.72
CA PHE A 725 30.59 29.17 -25.56
C PHE A 725 29.95 29.32 -26.94
N VAL A 726 29.37 28.24 -27.46
CA VAL A 726 28.94 28.12 -28.85
C VAL A 726 27.41 28.05 -28.93
N PRO A 727 26.71 29.17 -29.18
CA PRO A 727 25.26 29.17 -29.39
C PRO A 727 24.88 28.69 -30.78
N THR A 728 23.68 28.15 -30.92
CA THR A 728 23.05 27.86 -32.23
C THR A 728 22.14 29.01 -32.67
N PRO A 729 21.77 29.10 -33.96
CA PRO A 729 20.79 30.09 -34.44
C PRO A 729 19.43 30.02 -33.74
N ARG A 730 19.06 28.87 -33.17
CA ARG A 730 17.79 28.72 -32.43
C ARG A 730 17.80 29.42 -31.08
N LEU A 731 18.95 29.51 -30.41
CA LEU A 731 19.06 30.28 -29.17
C LEU A 731 18.84 31.77 -29.41
N GLU A 732 19.35 32.30 -30.52
CA GLU A 732 19.17 33.71 -30.90
C GLU A 732 17.70 34.08 -31.08
N ALA A 733 16.87 33.14 -31.53
CA ALA A 733 15.44 33.33 -31.70
C ALA A 733 14.66 33.38 -30.37
N LEU A 734 15.21 32.83 -29.28
CA LEU A 734 14.58 32.84 -27.94
C LEU A 734 14.82 34.14 -27.15
N GLY A 735 15.77 34.97 -27.58
CA GLY A 735 16.13 36.22 -26.89
C GLY A 735 17.09 36.02 -25.72
N ASP A 736 17.27 37.06 -24.89
CA ASP A 736 18.22 37.04 -23.78
C ASP A 736 17.64 36.32 -22.54
N LEU A 737 18.16 35.12 -22.28
CA LEU A 737 17.81 34.30 -21.12
C LEU A 737 18.79 34.50 -19.93
N SER A 738 19.73 35.45 -19.99
CA SER A 738 20.77 35.63 -18.97
C SER A 738 20.24 36.09 -17.60
N ASN A 739 19.03 36.64 -17.54
CA ASN A 739 18.36 37.07 -16.30
C ASN A 739 17.11 36.23 -15.97
N ALA A 740 16.90 35.12 -16.67
CA ALA A 740 15.78 34.23 -16.46
C ALA A 740 15.80 33.56 -15.06
N ASP A 741 14.63 33.09 -14.65
CA ASP A 741 14.49 32.23 -13.47
C ASP A 741 15.08 30.85 -13.76
N VAL A 742 15.82 30.32 -12.79
CA VAL A 742 16.54 29.06 -12.88
C VAL A 742 16.03 28.11 -11.81
N GLN A 743 15.59 26.93 -12.24
CA GLN A 743 15.14 25.85 -11.37
C GLN A 743 16.04 24.62 -11.55
N LEU A 744 16.60 24.11 -10.46
CA LEU A 744 17.40 22.87 -10.48
C LEU A 744 16.49 21.65 -10.51
N ILE A 745 16.89 20.63 -11.27
CA ILE A 745 16.24 19.33 -11.26
C ILE A 745 16.85 18.51 -10.09
N SER A 746 16.02 18.17 -9.09
CA SER A 746 16.45 17.80 -7.74
C SER A 746 16.97 16.36 -7.54
N ALA A 747 17.23 15.61 -8.61
CA ALA A 747 17.76 14.25 -8.53
C ALA A 747 19.21 14.22 -9.04
N GLU A 748 20.20 13.84 -8.20
CA GLU A 748 21.55 13.55 -8.69
C GLU A 748 21.48 12.33 -9.64
N GLN A 749 21.49 12.58 -10.94
CA GLN A 749 21.70 11.60 -12.02
C GLN A 749 23.19 11.49 -12.37
N SER A 750 23.54 10.83 -13.48
CA SER A 750 24.88 10.83 -14.08
C SER A 750 25.39 12.24 -14.43
N ASN A 751 24.48 13.16 -14.74
CA ASN A 751 24.72 14.57 -15.07
C ASN A 751 23.82 15.49 -14.23
N SER A 752 24.11 16.79 -14.20
CA SER A 752 23.30 17.78 -13.46
C SER A 752 22.57 18.71 -14.41
N SER A 753 21.28 18.97 -14.19
CA SER A 753 20.45 19.74 -15.11
C SER A 753 19.69 20.88 -14.43
N ALA A 754 19.52 21.99 -15.14
CA ALA A 754 18.77 23.16 -14.71
C ALA A 754 17.81 23.64 -15.80
N ILE A 755 16.56 23.95 -15.41
CA ILE A 755 15.53 24.53 -16.28
C ILE A 755 15.60 26.06 -16.18
N ILE A 756 15.52 26.73 -17.32
CA ILE A 756 15.68 28.18 -17.48
C ILE A 756 14.40 28.75 -18.11
N ALA A 757 13.61 29.47 -17.30
CA ALA A 757 12.31 30.07 -17.66
C ALA A 757 11.36 29.16 -18.48
N GLU A 758 11.37 27.84 -18.23
CA GLU A 758 10.59 26.85 -19.00
C GLU A 758 10.79 26.96 -20.52
N GLN A 759 11.96 27.44 -20.96
CA GLN A 759 12.30 27.63 -22.36
C GLN A 759 13.56 26.86 -22.76
N ALA A 760 14.49 26.68 -21.83
CA ALA A 760 15.71 25.92 -22.06
C ALA A 760 16.06 25.02 -20.87
N VAL A 761 16.83 23.96 -21.15
CA VAL A 761 17.43 23.06 -20.17
C VAL A 761 18.94 23.08 -20.38
N LEU A 762 19.69 23.43 -19.34
CA LEU A 762 21.15 23.36 -19.31
C LEU A 762 21.57 22.07 -18.60
N LYS A 763 22.31 21.21 -19.29
CA LYS A 763 22.87 19.96 -18.78
C LYS A 763 24.38 20.11 -18.60
N LEU A 764 24.88 19.85 -17.40
CA LEU A 764 26.30 19.81 -17.03
C LEU A 764 26.81 18.37 -17.16
N ILE A 765 27.81 18.18 -18.02
CA ILE A 765 28.46 16.89 -18.25
C ILE A 765 29.49 16.66 -17.15
N ARG A 766 29.18 15.76 -16.21
CA ARG A 766 30.02 15.55 -15.01
C ARG A 766 31.31 14.83 -15.31
N ARG A 767 31.30 13.84 -16.19
CA ARG A 767 32.49 13.11 -16.63
C ARG A 767 32.93 13.63 -17.98
N VAL A 768 34.07 14.29 -18.02
CA VAL A 768 34.60 14.93 -19.23
C VAL A 768 35.44 13.91 -20.01
N LEU A 769 35.15 13.75 -21.30
CA LEU A 769 35.85 12.84 -22.20
C LEU A 769 36.43 13.61 -23.40
N PRO A 770 37.64 13.24 -23.88
CA PRO A 770 38.22 13.85 -25.08
C PRO A 770 37.47 13.40 -26.33
N GLY A 771 37.08 14.36 -27.18
CA GLY A 771 36.43 14.13 -28.46
C GLY A 771 35.07 14.81 -28.60
N ILE A 772 34.41 14.57 -29.73
CA ILE A 772 33.08 15.10 -30.02
C ILE A 772 32.04 14.32 -29.21
N HIS A 773 31.19 15.01 -28.46
CA HIS A 773 30.15 14.36 -27.67
C HIS A 773 28.92 14.01 -28.54
N PRO A 774 28.45 12.75 -28.54
CA PRO A 774 27.32 12.29 -29.36
C PRO A 774 26.05 13.13 -29.20
N GLU A 775 25.74 13.57 -27.98
CA GLU A 775 24.52 14.35 -27.73
C GLU A 775 24.53 15.72 -28.41
N ALA A 776 25.68 16.40 -28.43
CA ALA A 776 25.83 17.68 -29.15
C ALA A 776 25.84 17.45 -30.67
N GLU A 777 26.48 16.37 -31.13
CA GLU A 777 26.61 16.04 -32.55
C GLU A 777 25.26 15.60 -33.18
N ILE A 778 24.62 14.57 -32.62
CA ILE A 778 23.36 14.01 -33.12
C ILE A 778 22.23 15.02 -32.91
N GLY A 779 22.14 15.61 -31.71
CA GLY A 779 21.14 16.63 -31.40
C GLY A 779 21.25 17.84 -32.33
N GLY A 780 22.47 18.31 -32.59
CA GLY A 780 22.72 19.39 -33.55
C GLY A 780 22.31 19.03 -34.97
N TYR A 781 22.66 17.83 -35.44
CA TYR A 781 22.31 17.36 -36.78
C TYR A 781 20.79 17.22 -36.98
N LEU A 782 20.10 16.55 -36.06
CA LEU A 782 18.64 16.38 -36.10
C LEU A 782 17.91 17.72 -36.02
N THR A 783 18.40 18.64 -35.18
CA THR A 783 17.85 20.01 -35.06
C THR A 783 17.97 20.78 -36.38
N ALA A 784 19.10 20.62 -37.10
CA ALA A 784 19.34 21.24 -38.40
C ALA A 784 18.54 20.57 -39.53
N ALA A 785 18.33 19.25 -39.46
CA ALA A 785 17.50 18.50 -40.39
C ALA A 785 15.99 18.76 -40.20
N GLY A 786 15.59 19.46 -39.13
CA GLY A 786 14.20 19.81 -38.87
C GLY A 786 13.38 18.71 -38.20
N PHE A 787 14.03 17.73 -37.55
CA PHE A 787 13.32 16.71 -36.79
C PHE A 787 12.72 17.31 -35.50
N GLU A 788 11.40 17.27 -35.36
CA GLU A 788 10.68 17.99 -34.30
C GLU A 788 10.55 17.21 -32.98
N HIS A 789 10.77 15.89 -32.99
CA HIS A 789 10.53 15.00 -31.84
C HIS A 789 11.78 14.75 -30.97
N ILE A 790 12.60 15.79 -30.80
CA ILE A 790 13.74 15.85 -29.88
C ILE A 790 13.76 17.18 -29.15
N ALA A 791 14.50 17.27 -28.06
CA ALA A 791 14.86 18.57 -27.50
C ALA A 791 15.85 19.26 -28.46
N PRO A 792 15.50 20.41 -29.08
CA PRO A 792 16.38 21.04 -30.06
C PRO A 792 17.65 21.55 -29.38
N LEU A 793 18.80 21.36 -30.01
CA LEU A 793 20.07 21.89 -29.50
C LEU A 793 20.06 23.42 -29.62
N LEU A 794 20.29 24.10 -28.49
CA LEU A 794 20.36 25.56 -28.41
C LEU A 794 21.81 26.06 -28.29
N GLY A 795 22.72 25.30 -27.68
CA GLY A 795 24.12 25.66 -27.59
C GLY A 795 24.98 24.60 -26.91
N GLU A 796 26.29 24.76 -27.02
CA GLU A 796 27.31 23.90 -26.41
C GLU A 796 28.36 24.75 -25.70
N VAL A 797 28.76 24.34 -24.49
CA VAL A 797 29.97 24.83 -23.83
C VAL A 797 31.01 23.73 -23.90
N ARG A 798 32.16 24.00 -24.51
CA ARG A 798 33.22 23.01 -24.70
C ARG A 798 34.59 23.58 -24.38
N ARG A 799 35.47 22.75 -23.84
CA ARG A 799 36.90 23.04 -23.73
C ARG A 799 37.61 22.47 -24.95
N VAL A 800 38.47 23.27 -25.58
CA VAL A 800 39.42 22.81 -26.60
C VAL A 800 40.80 22.79 -25.96
N ASP A 801 41.42 21.62 -25.90
CA ASP A 801 42.76 21.47 -25.33
C ASP A 801 43.87 21.99 -26.27
N GLU A 802 45.12 21.97 -25.80
CA GLU A 802 46.29 22.44 -26.57
C GLU A 802 46.48 21.68 -27.90
N GLN A 803 45.96 20.45 -27.99
CA GLN A 803 46.02 19.61 -29.19
C GLN A 803 44.85 19.87 -30.15
N GLY A 804 43.92 20.77 -29.79
CA GLY A 804 42.74 21.10 -30.58
C GLY A 804 41.60 20.09 -30.42
N VAL A 805 41.67 19.17 -29.44
CA VAL A 805 40.62 18.19 -29.19
C VAL A 805 39.52 18.84 -28.33
N PRO A 806 38.24 18.78 -28.75
CA PRO A 806 37.14 19.31 -27.97
C PRO A 806 36.78 18.35 -26.82
N HIS A 807 36.26 18.91 -25.74
CA HIS A 807 35.73 18.24 -24.56
C HIS A 807 34.43 18.97 -24.17
N THR A 808 33.27 18.36 -24.43
CA THR A 808 31.98 18.97 -24.10
C THR A 808 31.80 19.05 -22.59
N LEU A 809 31.50 20.25 -22.10
CA LEU A 809 31.31 20.56 -20.68
C LEU A 809 29.83 20.73 -20.33
N MET A 810 29.08 21.47 -21.15
CA MET A 810 27.65 21.67 -20.95
C MET A 810 26.91 21.69 -22.27
N ILE A 811 25.66 21.26 -22.25
CA ILE A 811 24.77 21.25 -23.40
C ILE A 811 23.51 22.03 -23.03
N LEU A 812 23.09 22.96 -23.89
CA LEU A 812 21.85 23.71 -23.75
C LEU A 812 20.85 23.20 -24.79
N GLN A 813 19.67 22.78 -24.34
CA GLN A 813 18.58 22.25 -25.17
C GLN A 813 17.28 23.01 -24.93
N GLY A 814 16.33 22.94 -25.86
CA GLY A 814 14.98 23.47 -25.67
C GLY A 814 14.22 22.73 -24.58
N TYR A 815 13.44 23.46 -23.78
CA TYR A 815 12.59 22.86 -22.76
C TYR A 815 11.36 22.22 -23.41
N LEU A 816 11.08 20.98 -23.02
CA LEU A 816 9.89 20.24 -23.42
C LEU A 816 8.95 20.15 -22.23
N ASN A 817 7.77 20.78 -22.31
CA ASN A 817 6.74 20.65 -21.28
C ASN A 817 6.11 19.25 -21.39
N ASN A 818 6.45 18.36 -20.47
CA ASN A 818 6.16 16.94 -20.54
C ASN A 818 5.40 16.44 -19.30
N GLN A 819 4.79 15.26 -19.42
CA GLN A 819 4.04 14.58 -18.34
C GLN A 819 4.92 13.61 -17.52
N GLY A 820 6.24 13.71 -17.63
CA GLY A 820 7.22 12.75 -17.10
C GLY A 820 7.90 11.92 -18.19
N ASP A 821 8.82 11.04 -17.76
CA ASP A 821 9.43 10.05 -18.65
C ASP A 821 8.43 8.93 -19.02
N ALA A 822 8.63 8.32 -20.18
CA ALA A 822 7.73 7.29 -20.69
C ALA A 822 7.77 6.02 -19.85
N TRP A 823 8.82 5.80 -19.06
CA TRP A 823 8.90 4.68 -18.13
C TRP A 823 7.86 4.81 -17.01
N GLN A 824 7.86 5.93 -16.28
CA GLN A 824 6.89 6.20 -15.21
C GLN A 824 5.47 6.27 -15.76
N TRP A 825 5.28 6.92 -16.91
CA TRP A 825 3.99 6.99 -17.57
C TRP A 825 3.46 5.58 -17.91
N THR A 826 4.32 4.71 -18.45
CA THR A 826 3.98 3.31 -18.77
C THR A 826 3.62 2.52 -17.51
N GLN A 827 4.42 2.63 -16.43
CA GLN A 827 4.16 1.93 -15.17
C GLN A 827 2.80 2.33 -14.57
N ASN A 828 2.53 3.64 -14.47
CA ASN A 828 1.26 4.15 -13.93
C ASN A 828 0.05 3.66 -14.73
N ASN A 829 0.18 3.59 -16.06
CA ASN A 829 -0.88 3.11 -16.94
C ASN A 829 -1.09 1.59 -16.86
N LEU A 830 0.00 0.82 -16.68
CA LEU A 830 -0.07 -0.61 -16.42
C LEU A 830 -0.74 -0.92 -15.09
N GLU A 831 -0.39 -0.20 -14.02
CA GLU A 831 -1.05 -0.32 -12.72
C GLU A 831 -2.55 0.00 -12.80
N ARG A 832 -2.91 1.04 -13.56
CA ARG A 832 -4.31 1.39 -13.85
C ARG A 832 -5.02 0.25 -14.59
N ALA A 833 -4.42 -0.32 -15.63
CA ALA A 833 -4.99 -1.43 -16.39
C ALA A 833 -5.20 -2.69 -15.51
N ILE A 834 -4.25 -3.01 -14.63
CA ILE A 834 -4.36 -4.14 -13.68
C ILE A 834 -5.49 -3.88 -12.68
N ARG A 835 -5.62 -2.64 -12.19
CA ARG A 835 -6.69 -2.25 -11.27
C ARG A 835 -8.08 -2.31 -11.92
N ASP A 836 -8.19 -1.89 -13.17
CA ASP A 836 -9.45 -1.92 -13.92
C ASP A 836 -9.93 -3.37 -14.17
N GLU A 837 -9.00 -4.28 -14.48
CA GLU A 837 -9.28 -5.72 -14.61
C GLU A 837 -9.74 -6.33 -13.28
N LEU A 838 -9.06 -5.98 -12.17
CA LEU A 838 -9.41 -6.43 -10.83
C LEU A 838 -10.76 -5.92 -10.34
N ALA A 839 -11.18 -4.73 -10.78
CA ALA A 839 -12.47 -4.14 -10.44
C ALA A 839 -13.66 -4.77 -11.19
N GLY A 840 -13.44 -5.80 -12.02
CA GLY A 840 -14.50 -6.59 -12.63
C GLY A 840 -15.10 -5.99 -13.91
N GLY A 841 -14.32 -5.28 -14.72
CA GLY A 841 -14.65 -5.03 -16.14
C GLY A 841 -15.96 -4.27 -16.44
N HIS A 842 -16.55 -3.58 -15.45
CA HIS A 842 -17.76 -2.78 -15.64
C HIS A 842 -17.48 -1.29 -15.39
N SER A 843 -16.72 -0.67 -16.29
CA SER A 843 -16.84 0.78 -16.52
C SER A 843 -17.79 1.03 -17.70
N ASP A 844 -19.10 0.96 -17.42
CA ASP A 844 -20.17 1.34 -18.37
C ASP A 844 -20.30 2.88 -18.53
N GLN A 845 -19.18 3.61 -18.57
CA GLN A 845 -19.17 5.00 -19.01
C GLN A 845 -17.93 5.30 -19.85
N GLU A 846 -18.19 5.51 -21.14
CA GLU A 846 -17.52 6.38 -22.12
C GLU A 846 -16.34 7.23 -21.59
N ASN A 847 -15.22 6.59 -21.24
CA ASN A 847 -13.90 7.16 -21.46
C ASN A 847 -13.34 6.43 -22.68
N GLN A 848 -13.19 7.15 -23.79
CA GLN A 848 -13.06 6.61 -25.14
C GLN A 848 -11.83 5.72 -25.41
N HIS A 849 -10.92 5.48 -24.45
CA HIS A 849 -9.79 4.56 -24.62
C HIS A 849 -9.47 3.83 -23.30
N SER A 850 -9.36 2.50 -23.34
CA SER A 850 -8.85 1.71 -22.20
C SER A 850 -7.37 2.03 -21.94
N ALA A 851 -6.89 1.91 -20.71
CA ALA A 851 -5.48 2.17 -20.38
C ALA A 851 -4.50 1.33 -21.22
N LEU A 852 -4.86 0.09 -21.56
CA LEU A 852 -4.11 -0.76 -22.49
C LEU A 852 -4.09 -0.20 -23.92
N ALA A 853 -5.21 0.35 -24.40
CA ALA A 853 -5.27 0.98 -25.72
C ALA A 853 -4.43 2.27 -25.78
N GLU A 854 -4.36 3.05 -24.69
CA GLU A 854 -3.45 4.19 -24.59
C GLU A 854 -1.98 3.75 -24.67
N LEU A 855 -1.61 2.67 -23.97
CA LEU A 855 -0.26 2.09 -24.03
C LEU A 855 0.09 1.57 -25.43
N GLU A 856 -0.84 0.87 -26.10
CA GLU A 856 -0.67 0.38 -27.46
C GLU A 856 -0.50 1.53 -28.46
N SER A 857 -1.35 2.55 -28.39
CA SER A 857 -1.27 3.73 -29.24
C SER A 857 0.05 4.49 -29.06
N PHE A 858 0.50 4.64 -27.80
CA PHE A 858 1.77 5.30 -27.50
C PHE A 858 2.96 4.48 -28.03
N ALA A 859 2.95 3.16 -27.89
CA ALA A 859 3.98 2.29 -28.45
C ALA A 859 4.07 2.41 -29.99
N GLY A 860 2.93 2.51 -30.67
CA GLY A 860 2.86 2.80 -32.10
C GLY A 860 3.47 4.15 -32.47
N LEU A 861 3.09 5.23 -31.78
CA LEU A 861 3.65 6.57 -32.00
C LEU A 861 5.17 6.58 -31.79
N LEU A 862 5.66 5.97 -30.71
CA LEU A 862 7.10 5.86 -30.45
C LEU A 862 7.84 5.10 -31.56
N GLY A 863 7.24 4.02 -32.09
CA GLY A 863 7.80 3.30 -33.24
C GLY A 863 7.90 4.16 -34.48
N GLN A 864 6.84 4.93 -34.78
CA GLN A 864 6.84 5.90 -35.86
C GLN A 864 7.94 6.96 -35.69
N ARG A 865 8.05 7.60 -34.51
CA ARG A 865 9.06 8.65 -34.25
C ARG A 865 10.49 8.12 -34.37
N LEU A 866 10.74 6.90 -33.91
CA LEU A 866 12.05 6.27 -34.07
C LEU A 866 12.39 6.02 -35.55
N GLY A 867 11.43 5.55 -36.35
CA GLY A 867 11.62 5.34 -37.78
C GLY A 867 11.89 6.65 -38.53
N GLU A 868 11.14 7.71 -38.22
CA GLU A 868 11.36 9.06 -38.77
C GLU A 868 12.75 9.61 -38.40
N MET A 869 13.21 9.40 -37.17
CA MET A 869 14.56 9.77 -36.73
C MET A 869 15.64 9.02 -37.52
N HIS A 870 15.50 7.71 -37.70
CA HIS A 870 16.44 6.93 -38.50
C HIS A 870 16.42 7.34 -39.98
N MET A 871 15.26 7.72 -40.53
CA MET A 871 15.22 8.30 -41.88
C MET A 871 16.06 9.59 -41.97
N ALA A 872 15.96 10.48 -40.98
CA ALA A 872 16.73 11.72 -40.95
C ALA A 872 18.24 11.47 -40.80
N LEU A 873 18.64 10.53 -39.92
CA LEU A 873 20.06 10.18 -39.70
C LEU A 873 20.67 9.37 -40.86
N GLY A 874 19.86 8.59 -41.57
CA GLY A 874 20.27 7.75 -42.70
C GLY A 874 20.27 8.46 -44.05
N GLN A 875 19.71 9.68 -44.14
CA GLN A 875 19.68 10.44 -45.39
C GLN A 875 21.10 10.79 -45.87
N ALA A 876 21.30 10.83 -47.18
CA ALA A 876 22.57 11.26 -47.78
C ALA A 876 22.91 12.69 -47.32
N SER A 877 24.10 12.85 -46.77
CA SER A 877 24.57 14.09 -46.14
C SER A 877 25.94 14.47 -46.66
N ASP A 878 26.21 15.79 -46.77
CA ASP A 878 27.55 16.31 -47.04
C ASP A 878 28.49 16.13 -45.82
N ASN A 879 27.94 15.83 -44.65
CA ASN A 879 28.71 15.45 -43.47
C ASN A 879 29.03 13.95 -43.50
N PRO A 880 30.32 13.54 -43.61
CA PRO A 880 30.71 12.13 -43.71
C PRO A 880 30.41 11.29 -42.45
N ASP A 881 30.09 11.95 -41.33
CA ASP A 881 29.71 11.30 -40.07
C ASP A 881 28.22 10.88 -40.03
N PHE A 882 27.42 11.25 -41.04
CA PHE A 882 26.01 10.90 -41.17
C PHE A 882 25.69 10.24 -42.52
N GLY A 883 24.48 9.68 -42.64
CA GLY A 883 24.10 8.80 -43.74
C GLY A 883 24.27 7.32 -43.38
N TYR A 884 24.16 6.45 -44.39
CA TYR A 884 24.20 5.00 -44.19
C TYR A 884 25.38 4.35 -44.94
N ARG A 885 25.78 3.16 -44.46
CA ARG A 885 26.74 2.25 -45.11
C ARG A 885 26.12 0.87 -45.20
N GLN A 886 26.20 0.19 -46.34
CA GLN A 886 25.71 -1.19 -46.46
C GLN A 886 26.59 -2.14 -45.66
N THR A 887 25.99 -3.15 -45.05
CA THR A 887 26.73 -4.17 -44.28
C THR A 887 27.16 -5.31 -45.19
N GLY A 888 28.45 -5.65 -45.12
CA GLY A 888 29.04 -6.77 -45.83
C GLY A 888 29.33 -7.97 -44.92
N GLU A 889 29.98 -8.99 -45.48
CA GLU A 889 30.40 -10.18 -44.73
C GLU A 889 31.39 -9.85 -43.59
N ALA A 890 32.21 -8.82 -43.75
CA ALA A 890 33.17 -8.39 -42.73
C ALA A 890 32.46 -7.81 -41.49
N ASP A 891 31.43 -6.97 -41.68
CA ASP A 891 30.62 -6.41 -40.59
C ASP A 891 29.89 -7.52 -39.82
N VAL A 892 29.31 -8.45 -40.56
CA VAL A 892 28.59 -9.59 -40.00
C VAL A 892 29.53 -10.49 -39.17
N ALA A 893 30.75 -10.75 -39.65
CA ALA A 893 31.74 -11.51 -38.91
C ALA A 893 32.18 -10.79 -37.62
N GLU A 894 32.36 -9.47 -37.68
CA GLU A 894 32.66 -8.62 -36.51
C GLU A 894 31.54 -8.70 -35.47
N TRP A 895 30.28 -8.56 -35.88
CA TRP A 895 29.12 -8.67 -34.99
C TRP A 895 29.02 -10.04 -34.34
N SER A 896 29.14 -11.10 -35.14
CA SER A 896 29.16 -12.49 -34.66
C SER A 896 30.18 -12.67 -33.55
N GLN A 897 31.41 -12.20 -33.77
CA GLN A 897 32.51 -12.33 -32.81
C GLN A 897 32.26 -11.52 -31.54
N ASN A 898 31.91 -10.24 -31.67
CA ASN A 898 31.73 -9.34 -30.52
C ASN A 898 30.53 -9.74 -29.66
N ILE A 899 29.38 -10.03 -30.28
CA ILE A 899 28.18 -10.46 -29.56
C ILE A 899 28.42 -11.82 -28.91
N ALA A 900 29.09 -12.76 -29.58
CA ALA A 900 29.44 -14.04 -28.96
C ALA A 900 30.36 -13.86 -27.73
N VAL A 901 31.31 -12.92 -27.75
CA VAL A 901 32.14 -12.61 -26.57
C VAL A 901 31.28 -12.11 -25.41
N GLN A 902 30.41 -11.14 -25.66
CA GLN A 902 29.52 -10.58 -24.64
C GLN A 902 28.55 -11.61 -24.07
N VAL A 903 27.96 -12.45 -24.92
CA VAL A 903 27.06 -13.54 -24.49
C VAL A 903 27.81 -14.56 -23.63
N ARG A 904 29.04 -14.93 -23.98
CA ARG A 904 29.85 -15.83 -23.13
C ARG A 904 30.11 -15.23 -21.75
N GLU A 905 30.39 -13.93 -21.69
CA GLU A 905 30.61 -13.23 -20.42
C GLU A 905 29.33 -13.19 -19.59
N ALA A 906 28.19 -12.85 -20.20
CA ALA A 906 26.89 -12.84 -19.53
C ALA A 906 26.51 -14.23 -18.97
N LEU A 907 26.68 -15.29 -19.78
CA LEU A 907 26.42 -16.66 -19.35
C LEU A 907 27.33 -17.09 -18.19
N LYS A 908 28.59 -16.65 -18.19
CA LYS A 908 29.52 -16.89 -17.10
C LYS A 908 29.05 -16.21 -15.80
N VAL A 909 28.67 -14.94 -15.88
CA VAL A 909 28.15 -14.17 -14.72
C VAL A 909 26.88 -14.83 -14.14
N VAL A 910 25.96 -15.28 -14.99
CA VAL A 910 24.76 -16.00 -14.55
C VAL A 910 25.12 -17.33 -13.86
N ALA A 911 26.10 -18.07 -14.38
CA ALA A 911 26.55 -19.30 -13.76
C ALA A 911 27.23 -19.08 -12.40
N GLU A 912 28.04 -18.02 -12.26
CA GLU A 912 28.68 -17.62 -11.01
C GLU A 912 27.66 -17.09 -9.98
N GLY A 913 26.62 -16.40 -10.45
CA GLY A 913 25.51 -15.85 -9.64
C GLY A 913 24.45 -16.87 -9.21
N ARG A 914 24.52 -18.13 -9.67
CA ARG A 914 23.51 -19.17 -9.45
C ARG A 914 23.13 -19.39 -7.98
N GLY A 915 24.07 -19.21 -7.04
CA GLY A 915 23.82 -19.38 -5.61
C GLY A 915 22.92 -18.31 -4.98
N HIS A 916 22.72 -17.17 -5.66
CA HIS A 916 21.94 -16.03 -5.18
C HIS A 916 20.56 -15.93 -5.86
N LEU A 917 20.22 -16.86 -6.77
CA LEU A 917 18.93 -16.87 -7.49
C LEU A 917 17.94 -17.85 -6.84
N PRO A 918 16.69 -17.43 -6.52
CA PRO A 918 15.68 -18.30 -5.92
C PRO A 918 15.02 -19.25 -6.94
N GLY A 919 14.70 -20.48 -6.51
CA GLY A 919 13.78 -21.43 -7.16
C GLY A 919 13.82 -21.51 -8.69
N GLU A 920 12.83 -20.87 -9.35
CA GLU A 920 12.64 -20.91 -10.80
C GLU A 920 13.79 -20.22 -11.57
N ALA A 921 14.33 -19.11 -11.05
CA ALA A 921 15.46 -18.39 -11.64
C ALA A 921 16.74 -19.24 -11.65
N ALA A 922 16.95 -20.09 -10.63
CA ALA A 922 18.06 -21.03 -10.60
C ALA A 922 17.94 -22.13 -11.68
N ASN A 923 16.73 -22.68 -11.89
CA ASN A 923 16.47 -23.64 -12.96
C ASN A 923 16.65 -23.03 -14.35
N GLN A 924 16.28 -21.76 -14.48
CA GLN A 924 16.46 -20.95 -15.67
C GLN A 924 17.94 -20.71 -15.98
N ALA A 925 18.75 -20.35 -14.99
CA ALA A 925 20.21 -20.25 -15.10
C ALA A 925 20.86 -21.58 -15.52
N ASP A 926 20.44 -22.71 -14.92
CA ASP A 926 20.91 -24.05 -15.28
C ASP A 926 20.56 -24.42 -16.74
N TRP A 927 19.39 -23.98 -17.23
CA TRP A 927 18.97 -24.20 -18.62
C TRP A 927 19.86 -23.46 -19.63
N LEU A 928 20.24 -22.20 -19.33
CA LEU A 928 21.15 -21.39 -20.14
C LEU A 928 22.55 -22.00 -20.17
N ALA A 929 23.08 -22.39 -19.01
CA ALA A 929 24.39 -23.01 -18.89
C ALA A 929 24.50 -24.29 -19.71
N ALA A 930 23.47 -25.14 -19.68
CA ALA A 930 23.42 -26.38 -20.45
C ALA A 930 23.36 -26.19 -21.99
N ARG A 931 23.06 -24.96 -22.47
CA ARG A 931 22.88 -24.63 -23.89
C ARG A 931 23.86 -23.59 -24.40
N HIS A 932 24.92 -23.31 -23.66
CA HIS A 932 25.99 -22.37 -24.03
C HIS A 932 26.37 -22.47 -25.51
N ASP A 933 26.81 -23.66 -25.98
CA ASP A 933 27.29 -23.83 -27.36
C ASP A 933 26.18 -23.66 -28.40
N SER A 934 24.94 -24.03 -28.07
CA SER A 934 23.79 -23.84 -28.96
C SER A 934 23.40 -22.37 -29.11
N ILE A 935 23.53 -21.59 -28.03
CA ILE A 935 23.26 -20.14 -28.05
C ILE A 935 24.34 -19.42 -28.86
N ILE A 936 25.62 -19.78 -28.70
CA ILE A 936 26.71 -19.21 -29.50
C ILE A 936 26.56 -19.57 -30.98
N ALA A 937 26.21 -20.82 -31.32
CA ALA A 937 25.94 -21.22 -32.70
C ALA A 937 24.73 -20.47 -33.31
N LEU A 938 23.71 -20.16 -32.50
CA LEU A 938 22.57 -19.35 -32.89
C LEU A 938 22.98 -17.91 -33.20
N VAL A 939 23.84 -17.29 -32.38
CA VAL A 939 24.40 -15.95 -32.65
C VAL A 939 25.11 -15.93 -34.00
N ASP A 940 25.95 -16.94 -34.28
CA ASP A 940 26.66 -17.04 -35.55
C ASP A 940 25.70 -17.21 -36.76
N ASP A 941 24.61 -17.96 -36.58
CA ASP A 941 23.60 -18.14 -37.64
C ASP A 941 22.81 -16.86 -37.93
N LEU A 942 22.33 -16.18 -36.88
CA LEU A 942 21.60 -14.93 -36.99
C LEU A 942 22.48 -13.82 -37.59
N ALA A 943 23.76 -13.77 -37.20
CA ALA A 943 24.73 -12.86 -37.80
C ALA A 943 24.82 -13.10 -39.30
N ARG A 944 25.11 -14.33 -39.77
CA ARG A 944 25.20 -14.64 -41.21
C ARG A 944 23.97 -14.24 -42.00
N ARG A 945 22.78 -14.47 -41.45
CA ARG A 945 21.50 -14.15 -42.10
C ARG A 945 21.20 -12.65 -42.14
N SER A 946 21.83 -11.84 -41.29
CA SER A 946 21.69 -10.37 -41.28
C SER A 946 22.58 -9.62 -42.28
N ALA A 947 23.21 -10.32 -43.23
CA ALA A 947 23.97 -9.68 -44.30
C ALA A 947 23.07 -8.86 -45.25
N GLY A 948 23.57 -7.70 -45.72
CA GLY A 948 22.84 -6.81 -46.62
C GLY A 948 21.96 -5.75 -45.94
N GLY A 949 22.11 -5.57 -44.62
CA GLY A 949 21.52 -4.44 -43.89
C GLY A 949 22.29 -3.12 -44.06
N ILE A 950 22.08 -2.19 -43.13
CA ILE A 950 22.79 -0.91 -43.10
C ILE A 950 23.37 -0.61 -41.71
N ARG A 951 24.41 0.23 -41.67
CA ARG A 951 24.93 0.89 -40.48
C ARG A 951 24.83 2.40 -40.65
N MET A 952 24.49 3.09 -39.58
CA MET A 952 24.30 4.54 -39.53
C MET A 952 24.51 5.05 -38.11
N ARG A 953 24.38 6.37 -37.90
CA ARG A 953 24.27 6.93 -36.55
C ARG A 953 22.93 6.52 -35.93
N VAL A 954 22.98 6.11 -34.67
CA VAL A 954 21.83 5.64 -33.88
C VAL A 954 21.88 6.32 -32.51
N HIS A 955 20.80 6.22 -31.74
CA HIS A 955 20.78 6.66 -30.35
C HIS A 955 21.75 5.85 -29.48
N GLY A 956 21.81 4.53 -29.70
CA GLY A 956 22.84 3.65 -29.16
C GLY A 956 22.58 3.10 -27.76
N ASP A 957 21.60 3.62 -27.02
CA ASP A 957 21.15 3.08 -25.73
C ASP A 957 19.64 3.28 -25.47
N LEU A 958 18.82 3.36 -26.52
CA LEU A 958 17.41 3.77 -26.38
C LEU A 958 16.57 2.83 -25.48
N HIS A 959 15.92 3.41 -24.47
CA HIS A 959 14.91 2.76 -23.62
C HIS A 959 13.83 3.77 -23.18
N LEU A 960 12.74 3.31 -22.55
CA LEU A 960 11.60 4.18 -22.13
C LEU A 960 11.99 5.34 -21.20
N GLY A 961 13.11 5.24 -20.49
CA GLY A 961 13.62 6.32 -19.63
C GLY A 961 14.26 7.48 -20.42
N GLN A 962 14.56 7.27 -21.70
CA GLN A 962 15.11 8.25 -22.64
C GLN A 962 14.03 8.77 -23.60
N VAL A 963 12.76 8.59 -23.23
CA VAL A 963 11.61 9.07 -23.99
C VAL A 963 10.76 9.92 -23.06
N LEU A 964 10.38 11.12 -23.51
CA LEU A 964 9.41 11.98 -22.81
C LEU A 964 8.04 11.91 -23.48
N VAL A 965 6.98 11.93 -22.66
CA VAL A 965 5.60 11.99 -23.14
C VAL A 965 5.14 13.45 -23.14
N VAL A 966 4.89 14.02 -24.32
CA VAL A 966 4.48 15.41 -24.50
C VAL A 966 3.16 15.45 -25.24
N GLN A 967 2.08 15.85 -24.57
CA GLN A 967 0.74 15.95 -25.14
C GLN A 967 0.26 14.69 -25.89
N GLY A 968 0.70 13.50 -25.46
CA GLY A 968 0.36 12.21 -26.07
C GLY A 968 1.29 11.75 -27.20
N ASP A 969 2.37 12.48 -27.50
CA ASP A 969 3.41 12.09 -28.46
C ASP A 969 4.75 11.77 -27.77
N ALA A 970 5.66 11.12 -28.49
CA ALA A 970 6.95 10.66 -27.98
C ALA A 970 8.11 11.55 -28.43
N TYR A 971 8.93 12.02 -27.48
CA TYR A 971 10.13 12.80 -27.75
C TYR A 971 11.38 12.05 -27.27
N LEU A 972 12.37 11.91 -28.15
CA LEU A 972 13.62 11.19 -27.87
C LEU A 972 14.65 12.15 -27.27
N ILE A 973 15.28 11.75 -26.16
CA ILE A 973 16.27 12.57 -25.43
C ILE A 973 17.49 11.71 -25.05
N ASP A 974 18.59 12.35 -24.64
CA ASP A 974 19.78 11.68 -24.09
C ASP A 974 20.57 10.80 -25.08
N PHE A 975 20.97 11.40 -26.21
CA PHE A 975 21.78 10.78 -27.27
C PHE A 975 23.24 10.47 -26.88
N GLU A 976 23.55 10.23 -25.61
CA GLU A 976 24.90 9.98 -25.12
C GLU A 976 25.46 8.60 -25.51
N GLY A 977 24.58 7.63 -25.80
CA GLY A 977 24.92 6.21 -25.98
C GLY A 977 25.39 5.54 -24.68
N GLU A 978 25.80 4.26 -24.77
CA GLU A 978 26.19 3.46 -23.59
C GLU A 978 27.35 4.11 -22.79
N PRO A 979 27.15 4.52 -21.52
CA PRO A 979 28.12 5.30 -20.74
C PRO A 979 29.47 4.61 -20.48
N THR A 980 29.53 3.28 -20.61
CA THR A 980 30.74 2.48 -20.42
C THR A 980 31.68 2.46 -21.62
N ARG A 981 31.21 2.91 -22.80
CA ARG A 981 32.00 2.95 -24.04
C ARG A 981 32.75 4.27 -24.22
N THR A 982 33.80 4.26 -25.02
CA THR A 982 34.53 5.47 -25.44
C THR A 982 33.69 6.33 -26.39
N LEU A 983 34.00 7.64 -26.53
CA LEU A 983 33.24 8.50 -27.45
C LEU A 983 33.31 8.00 -28.91
N ASP A 984 34.46 7.49 -29.36
CA ASP A 984 34.62 6.93 -30.71
C ASP A 984 33.70 5.71 -30.93
N GLU A 985 33.60 4.82 -29.94
CA GLU A 985 32.67 3.69 -30.00
C GLU A 985 31.22 4.16 -30.00
N ARG A 986 30.86 5.20 -29.24
CA ARG A 986 29.49 5.74 -29.23
C ARG A 986 29.14 6.49 -30.51
N ARG A 987 30.13 7.04 -31.21
CA ARG A 987 29.98 7.69 -32.52
C ARG A 987 30.02 6.72 -33.71
N ALA A 988 30.40 5.47 -33.49
CA ALA A 988 30.50 4.47 -34.55
C ALA A 988 29.14 4.23 -35.23
N PHE A 989 29.20 3.75 -36.47
CA PHE A 989 27.98 3.40 -37.20
C PHE A 989 27.49 2.03 -36.70
N TYR A 990 26.22 1.94 -36.33
CA TYR A 990 25.57 0.72 -35.87
C TYR A 990 24.33 0.42 -36.70
N SER A 991 23.83 -0.81 -36.58
CA SER A 991 22.52 -1.15 -37.14
C SER A 991 21.43 -0.34 -36.44
N PRO A 992 20.47 0.28 -37.16
CA PRO A 992 19.33 0.96 -36.54
C PRO A 992 18.45 0.01 -35.72
N LEU A 993 18.51 -1.30 -36.01
CA LEU A 993 17.80 -2.32 -35.22
C LEU A 993 18.34 -2.46 -33.79
N LYS A 994 19.49 -1.87 -33.45
CA LYS A 994 19.99 -1.81 -32.08
C LYS A 994 19.08 -0.96 -31.18
N ASP A 995 18.60 0.19 -31.67
CA ASP A 995 17.65 1.04 -30.92
C ASP A 995 16.27 0.37 -30.81
N VAL A 996 15.84 -0.30 -31.89
CA VAL A 996 14.61 -1.10 -31.89
C VAL A 996 14.69 -2.22 -30.84
N ALA A 997 15.82 -2.95 -30.79
CA ALA A 997 16.04 -3.99 -29.80
C ALA A 997 16.04 -3.46 -28.36
N GLY A 998 16.65 -2.29 -28.14
CA GLY A 998 16.63 -1.58 -26.84
C GLY A 998 15.21 -1.28 -26.36
N MET A 999 14.36 -0.73 -27.23
CA MET A 999 12.96 -0.45 -26.90
C MET A 999 12.13 -1.69 -26.65
N LEU A 1000 12.27 -2.74 -27.47
CA LEU A 1000 11.55 -4.01 -27.26
C LEU A 1000 11.92 -4.66 -25.93
N ARG A 1001 13.19 -4.56 -25.52
CA ARG A 1001 13.64 -5.02 -24.20
C ARG A 1001 13.09 -4.13 -23.08
N SER A 1002 13.00 -2.81 -23.30
CA SER A 1002 12.41 -1.88 -22.35
C SER A 1002 10.93 -2.15 -22.08
N PHE A 1003 10.13 -2.53 -23.10
CA PHE A 1003 8.74 -2.96 -22.89
C PHE A 1003 8.64 -4.24 -22.05
N ASP A 1004 9.52 -5.21 -22.30
CA ASP A 1004 9.56 -6.45 -21.52
C ASP A 1004 9.95 -6.17 -20.07
N TYR A 1005 10.91 -5.26 -19.83
CA TYR A 1005 11.28 -4.76 -18.50
C TYR A 1005 10.10 -4.09 -17.79
N ALA A 1006 9.33 -3.26 -18.51
CA ALA A 1006 8.18 -2.58 -17.93
C ALA A 1006 7.10 -3.59 -17.48
N ALA A 1007 6.83 -4.62 -18.29
CA ALA A 1007 5.91 -5.69 -17.95
C ALA A 1007 6.37 -6.52 -16.73
N ALA A 1008 7.65 -6.86 -16.67
CA ALA A 1008 8.23 -7.59 -15.54
C ALA A 1008 8.20 -6.77 -14.23
N MET A 1009 8.42 -5.46 -14.32
CA MET A 1009 8.34 -4.56 -13.17
C MET A 1009 6.91 -4.47 -12.62
N ALA A 1010 5.91 -4.36 -13.49
CA ALA A 1010 4.51 -4.35 -13.08
C ALA A 1010 4.12 -5.65 -12.34
N MET A 1011 4.72 -6.78 -12.70
CA MET A 1011 4.55 -8.04 -11.97
C MET A 1011 5.19 -8.01 -10.57
N ARG A 1012 6.38 -7.42 -10.41
CA ARG A 1012 7.09 -7.33 -9.12
C ARG A 1012 6.48 -6.29 -8.16
N SER A 1013 6.22 -5.07 -8.63
CA SER A 1013 5.75 -3.97 -7.77
C SER A 1013 4.41 -4.30 -7.09
N ALA A 1014 3.49 -4.93 -7.83
CA ALA A 1014 2.16 -5.27 -7.32
C ALA A 1014 2.10 -6.54 -6.43
N GLN A 1015 3.17 -7.34 -6.33
CA GLN A 1015 3.26 -8.43 -5.33
C GLN A 1015 3.25 -7.90 -3.88
N SER A 1016 3.60 -6.62 -3.68
CA SER A 1016 3.59 -5.95 -2.38
C SER A 1016 2.20 -5.48 -1.91
N ALA A 1017 1.18 -5.48 -2.79
CA ALA A 1017 -0.12 -4.87 -2.51
C ALA A 1017 -1.32 -5.85 -2.51
N ASP A 1018 -1.30 -6.93 -3.32
CA ASP A 1018 -2.38 -7.93 -3.34
C ASP A 1018 -1.88 -9.31 -3.80
N VAL A 1019 -1.80 -10.29 -2.88
CA VAL A 1019 -1.24 -11.62 -3.15
C VAL A 1019 -2.30 -12.66 -3.54
N THR A 1020 -3.54 -12.25 -3.81
CA THR A 1020 -4.61 -13.18 -4.18
C THR A 1020 -4.33 -13.88 -5.53
N PRO A 1021 -4.73 -15.15 -5.71
CA PRO A 1021 -4.59 -15.85 -7.00
C PRO A 1021 -5.29 -15.14 -8.16
N GLU A 1022 -6.40 -14.45 -7.90
CA GLU A 1022 -7.14 -13.65 -8.86
C GLU A 1022 -6.35 -12.41 -9.28
N ALA A 1023 -5.76 -11.69 -8.32
CA ALA A 1023 -4.88 -10.56 -8.61
C ALA A 1023 -3.61 -11.00 -9.36
N GLU A 1024 -3.05 -12.15 -9.01
CA GLU A 1024 -1.91 -12.72 -9.72
C GLU A 1024 -2.26 -13.09 -11.16
N HIS A 1025 -3.42 -13.70 -11.40
CA HIS A 1025 -3.89 -14.00 -12.74
C HIS A 1025 -4.16 -12.72 -13.55
N ALA A 1026 -4.79 -11.70 -12.97
CA ALA A 1026 -5.01 -10.41 -13.62
C ALA A 1026 -3.70 -9.72 -13.99
N ARG A 1027 -2.70 -9.72 -13.09
CA ARG A 1027 -1.35 -9.20 -13.36
C ARG A 1027 -0.69 -9.91 -14.53
N GLN A 1028 -0.67 -11.24 -14.50
CA GLN A 1028 -0.06 -12.05 -15.56
C GLN A 1028 -0.75 -11.82 -16.90
N HIS A 1029 -2.08 -11.72 -16.90
CA HIS A 1029 -2.87 -11.46 -18.09
C HIS A 1029 -2.57 -10.09 -18.71
N ILE A 1030 -2.67 -9.01 -17.91
CA ILE A 1030 -2.44 -7.63 -18.38
C ILE A 1030 -0.99 -7.41 -18.80
N ALA A 1031 -0.01 -7.87 -18.02
CA ALA A 1031 1.40 -7.77 -18.37
C ALA A 1031 1.71 -8.52 -19.69
N GLY A 1032 1.10 -9.71 -19.88
CA GLY A 1032 1.21 -10.48 -21.11
C GLY A 1032 0.60 -9.79 -22.33
N LEU A 1033 -0.59 -9.22 -22.19
CA LEU A 1033 -1.28 -8.46 -23.24
C LEU A 1033 -0.49 -7.22 -23.65
N TYR A 1034 -0.12 -6.39 -22.68
CA TYR A 1034 0.70 -5.20 -22.92
C TYR A 1034 1.99 -5.55 -23.67
N ARG A 1035 2.72 -6.56 -23.19
CA ARG A 1035 3.97 -6.99 -23.83
C ARG A 1035 3.74 -7.36 -25.29
N SER A 1036 2.68 -8.10 -25.60
CA SER A 1036 2.38 -8.49 -26.99
C SER A 1036 1.95 -7.30 -27.85
N GLN A 1037 1.03 -6.47 -27.35
CA GLN A 1037 0.45 -5.34 -28.07
C GLN A 1037 1.47 -4.24 -28.34
N ALA A 1038 2.20 -3.80 -27.30
CA ALA A 1038 3.20 -2.74 -27.42
C ALA A 1038 4.31 -3.13 -28.41
N ARG A 1039 4.83 -4.37 -28.34
CA ARG A 1039 5.84 -4.86 -29.29
C ARG A 1039 5.35 -4.90 -30.73
N THR A 1040 4.09 -5.28 -30.92
CA THR A 1040 3.49 -5.38 -32.27
C THR A 1040 3.28 -3.99 -32.85
N ALA A 1041 2.58 -3.12 -32.12
CA ALA A 1041 2.30 -1.75 -32.52
C ALA A 1041 3.59 -0.96 -32.81
N PHE A 1042 4.60 -1.05 -31.94
CA PHE A 1042 5.89 -0.40 -32.13
C PHE A 1042 6.63 -0.89 -33.38
N ASN A 1043 6.75 -2.20 -33.58
CA ASN A 1043 7.49 -2.75 -34.72
C ASN A 1043 6.80 -2.45 -36.06
N GLU A 1044 5.46 -2.54 -36.11
CA GLU A 1044 4.70 -2.22 -37.32
C GLU A 1044 4.83 -0.75 -37.71
N ALA A 1045 4.67 0.15 -36.73
CA ALA A 1045 4.82 1.59 -36.96
C ALA A 1045 6.26 1.97 -37.34
N TYR A 1046 7.27 1.37 -36.70
CA TYR A 1046 8.67 1.55 -37.04
C TYR A 1046 8.98 1.12 -38.47
N ARG A 1047 8.55 -0.09 -38.87
CA ARG A 1047 8.77 -0.61 -40.23
C ARG A 1047 8.14 0.28 -41.29
N LEU A 1048 6.95 0.82 -41.02
CA LEU A 1048 6.28 1.74 -41.94
C LEU A 1048 7.05 3.05 -42.09
N ALA A 1049 7.48 3.65 -40.97
CA ALA A 1049 8.22 4.92 -40.96
C ALA A 1049 9.65 4.79 -41.53
N ALA A 1050 10.28 3.64 -41.37
CA ALA A 1050 11.64 3.35 -41.84
C ALA A 1050 11.69 2.60 -43.20
N ALA A 1051 10.55 2.46 -43.89
CA ALA A 1051 10.42 1.62 -45.09
C ALA A 1051 11.34 2.04 -46.25
N ASP A 1052 11.67 3.34 -46.33
CA ASP A 1052 12.52 3.90 -47.38
C ASP A 1052 14.03 3.84 -47.04
N LEU A 1053 14.42 3.24 -45.90
CA LEU A 1053 15.82 3.02 -45.59
C LEU A 1053 16.45 2.04 -46.61
N PRO A 1054 17.57 2.40 -47.24
CA PRO A 1054 18.14 1.64 -48.36
C PRO A 1054 18.91 0.39 -47.87
N HIS A 1055 18.18 -0.69 -47.60
CA HIS A 1055 18.73 -2.01 -47.29
C HIS A 1055 18.62 -2.99 -48.46
N ALA A 1056 19.50 -3.99 -48.51
CA ALA A 1056 19.55 -5.04 -49.53
C ALA A 1056 19.79 -6.42 -48.90
N TRP A 1057 18.92 -6.83 -47.95
CA TRP A 1057 19.05 -8.09 -47.23
C TRP A 1057 19.29 -9.28 -48.16
N HIS A 1058 20.34 -10.05 -47.88
CA HIS A 1058 20.70 -11.23 -48.68
C HIS A 1058 19.77 -12.42 -48.38
N ASP A 1059 19.25 -12.51 -47.15
CA ASP A 1059 18.28 -13.50 -46.71
C ASP A 1059 16.87 -12.88 -46.65
N ARG A 1060 15.84 -13.66 -46.99
CA ARG A 1060 14.43 -13.20 -46.96
C ARG A 1060 13.97 -12.79 -45.56
N GLU A 1061 14.55 -13.39 -44.53
CA GLU A 1061 14.29 -13.08 -43.12
C GLU A 1061 15.46 -12.28 -42.50
N GLY A 1062 16.30 -11.63 -43.31
CA GLY A 1062 17.51 -10.96 -42.83
C GLY A 1062 17.27 -9.88 -41.77
N GLU A 1063 16.22 -9.07 -41.93
CA GLU A 1063 15.79 -8.07 -40.93
C GLU A 1063 15.36 -8.72 -39.61
N VAL A 1064 14.60 -9.82 -39.68
CA VAL A 1064 14.14 -10.57 -38.51
C VAL A 1064 15.31 -11.21 -37.78
N ALA A 1065 16.27 -11.77 -38.52
CA ALA A 1065 17.49 -12.32 -37.97
C ALA A 1065 18.36 -11.24 -37.30
N ALA A 1066 18.49 -10.07 -37.93
CA ALA A 1066 19.21 -8.93 -37.38
C ALA A 1066 18.56 -8.43 -36.07
N LEU A 1067 17.24 -8.25 -36.04
CA LEU A 1067 16.54 -7.81 -34.83
C LEU A 1067 16.70 -8.83 -33.68
N ALA A 1068 16.58 -10.13 -33.99
CA ALA A 1068 16.80 -11.19 -33.00
C ALA A 1068 18.24 -11.18 -32.44
N LEU A 1069 19.24 -10.98 -33.32
CA LEU A 1069 20.64 -10.86 -32.94
C LEU A 1069 20.89 -9.70 -31.96
N PHE A 1070 20.38 -8.50 -32.28
CA PHE A 1070 20.56 -7.32 -31.44
C PHE A 1070 19.74 -7.38 -30.14
N CYS A 1071 18.60 -8.08 -30.11
CA CYS A 1071 17.90 -8.40 -28.86
C CYS A 1071 18.73 -9.31 -27.95
N ILE A 1072 19.48 -10.26 -28.50
CA ILE A 1072 20.41 -11.11 -27.73
C ILE A 1072 21.59 -10.27 -27.21
N GLU A 1073 22.18 -9.40 -28.02
CA GLU A 1073 23.24 -8.47 -27.59
C GLU A 1073 22.74 -7.61 -26.41
N LYS A 1074 21.57 -6.98 -26.54
CA LYS A 1074 21.02 -6.12 -25.48
C LYS A 1074 20.72 -6.89 -24.20
N ALA A 1075 20.14 -8.08 -24.29
CA ALA A 1075 19.91 -8.93 -23.11
C ALA A 1075 21.22 -9.34 -22.41
N ALA A 1076 22.27 -9.67 -23.18
CA ALA A 1076 23.58 -9.98 -22.60
C ALA A 1076 24.21 -8.76 -21.92
N TYR A 1077 24.11 -7.57 -22.54
CA TYR A 1077 24.53 -6.31 -21.94
C TYR A 1077 23.80 -6.03 -20.61
N GLU A 1078 22.48 -6.18 -20.58
CA GLU A 1078 21.65 -5.96 -19.39
C GLU A 1078 22.05 -6.89 -18.24
N ILE A 1079 22.32 -8.18 -18.51
CA ILE A 1079 22.82 -9.13 -17.50
C ILE A 1079 24.13 -8.63 -16.89
N LEU A 1080 25.09 -8.20 -17.71
CA LEU A 1080 26.39 -7.71 -17.25
C LEU A 1080 26.27 -6.41 -16.45
N TYR A 1081 25.36 -5.52 -16.87
CA TYR A 1081 25.08 -4.27 -16.20
C TYR A 1081 24.45 -4.49 -14.82
N GLU A 1082 23.35 -5.25 -14.75
CA GLU A 1082 22.64 -5.50 -13.48
C GLU A 1082 23.49 -6.30 -12.50
N ALA A 1083 24.27 -7.29 -12.97
CA ALA A 1083 25.18 -8.02 -12.09
C ALA A 1083 26.24 -7.12 -11.42
N ARG A 1084 26.62 -6.01 -12.07
CA ARG A 1084 27.63 -5.09 -11.57
C ARG A 1084 27.07 -4.02 -10.62
N TYR A 1085 25.84 -3.56 -10.87
CA TYR A 1085 25.28 -2.41 -10.17
C TYR A 1085 24.05 -2.74 -9.30
N ARG A 1086 23.28 -3.79 -9.63
CA ARG A 1086 22.04 -4.19 -8.93
C ARG A 1086 21.82 -5.73 -9.01
N PRO A 1087 22.59 -6.53 -8.24
CA PRO A 1087 22.53 -8.00 -8.34
C PRO A 1087 21.13 -8.61 -8.12
N ASP A 1088 20.29 -7.96 -7.29
CA ASP A 1088 18.92 -8.43 -6.98
C ASP A 1088 17.93 -8.28 -8.17
N TRP A 1089 18.38 -7.63 -9.25
CA TRP A 1089 17.60 -7.36 -10.47
C TRP A 1089 17.96 -8.29 -11.62
N LEU A 1090 18.89 -9.23 -11.41
CA LEU A 1090 19.42 -10.13 -12.45
C LEU A 1090 18.35 -11.06 -13.06
N GLU A 1091 17.26 -11.32 -12.34
CA GLU A 1091 16.18 -12.21 -12.77
C GLU A 1091 15.52 -11.80 -14.10
N VAL A 1092 15.21 -10.50 -14.25
CA VAL A 1092 14.49 -9.96 -15.41
C VAL A 1092 15.26 -10.14 -16.73
N PRO A 1093 16.54 -9.72 -16.86
CA PRO A 1093 17.27 -9.92 -18.11
C PRO A 1093 17.63 -11.38 -18.38
N VAL A 1094 17.79 -12.22 -17.34
CA VAL A 1094 17.99 -13.67 -17.49
C VAL A 1094 16.75 -14.34 -18.10
N GLN A 1095 15.56 -14.02 -17.58
CA GLN A 1095 14.31 -14.52 -18.15
C GLN A 1095 14.14 -14.07 -19.60
N GLY A 1096 14.43 -12.79 -19.89
CA GLY A 1096 14.38 -12.25 -21.26
C GLY A 1096 15.27 -13.01 -22.25
N LEU A 1097 16.52 -13.31 -21.87
CA LEU A 1097 17.43 -14.09 -22.69
C LEU A 1097 16.93 -15.53 -22.92
N ILE A 1098 16.32 -16.14 -21.90
CA ILE A 1098 15.76 -17.49 -22.00
C ILE A 1098 14.58 -17.55 -22.94
N GLU A 1099 13.64 -16.62 -22.84
CA GLU A 1099 12.45 -16.60 -23.70
C GLU A 1099 12.85 -16.42 -25.17
N LEU A 1100 13.77 -15.49 -25.45
CA LEU A 1100 14.33 -15.27 -26.79
C LEU A 1100 15.00 -16.54 -27.34
N THR A 1101 15.90 -17.15 -26.56
CA THR A 1101 16.67 -18.32 -27.01
C THR A 1101 15.80 -19.59 -27.12
N LYS A 1102 14.82 -19.79 -26.22
CA LYS A 1102 13.84 -20.88 -26.34
C LYS A 1102 13.00 -20.76 -27.60
N TYR A 1103 12.50 -19.57 -27.90
CA TYR A 1103 11.72 -19.33 -29.11
C TYR A 1103 12.55 -19.62 -30.36
N LEU A 1104 13.78 -19.09 -30.44
CA LEU A 1104 14.63 -19.23 -31.61
C LEU A 1104 15.17 -20.66 -31.80
N LEU A 1105 15.55 -21.37 -30.74
CA LEU A 1105 16.02 -22.76 -30.81
C LEU A 1105 14.87 -23.77 -31.02
N GLY A 1106 13.66 -23.47 -30.53
CA GLY A 1106 12.47 -24.32 -30.68
C GLY A 1106 11.81 -24.23 -32.05
N SER A 1107 11.97 -23.10 -32.74
CA SER A 1107 11.38 -22.85 -34.06
C SER A 1107 12.06 -23.63 -35.20
N GLY A 1108 13.24 -24.21 -34.97
CA GLY A 1108 13.96 -25.06 -35.93
C GLY A 1108 13.37 -26.47 -36.16
N LYS A 1109 12.22 -26.78 -35.55
CA LYS A 1109 11.43 -28.00 -35.82
C LYS A 1109 9.99 -27.64 -36.18
N ARG A 1110 9.78 -26.98 -37.32
CA ARG A 1110 8.50 -27.02 -38.04
C ARG A 1110 8.75 -27.17 -39.53
#